data_AF-A0A0S4KXG7-F1
#
_entry.id   AF-A0A0S4KXG7-F1
#
_cell.length_a   1.000
_cell.length_b   1.000
_cell.length_c   1.000
_cell.angle_alpha   90.00
_cell.angle_beta   90.00
_cell.angle_gamma   90.00
#
_symmetry.space_group_name_H-M   'P 1'
#
loop_
_entity.id
_entity.type
_entity.pdbx_description
1 polymer ?
#
loop_
_entity_poly.entity_id
_entity_poly.type
_entity_poly.pdbx_seq_one_letter_code
_entity_poly.pdbx_strand_id
1 'polypeptide(L)'
;MGQSIIIKGAREHNLKNIDVEIPRDKLVVITGLSGSGKSSLAFDTIYAEGQRRYVESLSAYARQFLEQMGKPDVDSIEGLSPAISIEQKSTSHNPRSTVGTVTEIYDYLRLLFARVGRPYCFQCGEEIAAQTVQQMVDAIAALPEGTKFQILAPIVRGRKGEYRKELLEMRKAGYVRARVNGTVVDLGEDIVLDKQKKHTIEIIVDRLVMKQDDALMRRLADSVETALKLTGGLVGVLTEDGKTRLYSDKLACIKCGVSYPEVTPRIFSFNSPHGACPACDGIGYHVTPGHPEEEDFTLLDVCETCRGARLKPESLAIKIERKSIAEVTSLSIRAAAEFFVSLKFTDRELVIAHRILKEIRERLGFLVNVGLDYLTLDRAAATLSGGEGQRIRLATQIGSGLVGVLYILDEPSIGLHQRDNRRLLHTLLKLRDLGNTVVVVEHDAETMLAADYILDMGPGAGSHGGHVVAKGTPQEVMSDPHSLTGQYLRGTQTVAVPRRQRKPKGFLSVVGASKHNLKNVTAKIPLGLFTCVTGVSGSGKSTLVLEVLFHSLSQMLYHKKPKIDGCKELKGVEALDKVIDIDQSPIGRTPRSNPATYTGLFGYIRDLYANLPESRVRGYKPGRYSFNVKGGRCEACQGDGLIKIEMHFLPDVYVTCEVCKGQRYNRETLDILHKGKSIADVLNMTVDDALEFFEHIPLIKAKLQTLHDVGLHYVKLGQSATTLSGGEAQRVKLSRELSKRATGRTLYILDEPTTGLHFADVQRLLDVLDRLVEAGNTVLVIEHNLDVIKNADWIIDLGPEGGDRGGDIVAEGPPQEIAKSKRSYTGQVLKEAGV
;
A
#
# COMPACT_ATOMS: atom_id res chain seq x y z
N MET A 1 9.09 24.03 29.48
CA MET A 1 9.21 22.61 29.08
C MET A 1 10.67 22.32 28.81
N GLY A 2 11.19 21.14 29.16
CA GLY A 2 12.59 20.79 28.89
C GLY A 2 12.91 20.86 27.39
N GLN A 3 14.13 21.26 27.04
CA GLN A 3 14.59 21.41 25.66
C GLN A 3 14.90 20.06 24.97
N SER A 4 14.80 18.95 25.70
CA SER A 4 15.19 17.62 25.26
C SER A 4 14.30 16.52 25.84
N ILE A 5 14.34 15.36 25.20
CA ILE A 5 13.83 14.07 25.68
C ILE A 5 15.01 13.35 26.33
N ILE A 6 14.89 13.01 27.61
CA ILE A 6 15.98 12.40 28.38
C ILE A 6 15.58 10.96 28.70
N ILE A 7 16.40 10.02 28.24
CA ILE A 7 16.23 8.58 28.42
C ILE A 7 17.36 8.12 29.34
N LYS A 8 17.03 7.44 30.44
CA LYS A 8 18.01 6.90 31.38
C LYS A 8 17.87 5.39 31.54
N GLY A 9 19.00 4.70 31.49
CA GLY A 9 19.12 3.27 31.73
C GLY A 9 18.31 2.41 30.76
N ALA A 10 18.33 2.71 29.45
CA ALA A 10 17.65 1.87 28.46
C ALA A 10 18.39 0.54 28.26
N ARG A 11 17.66 -0.57 28.40
CA ARG A 11 18.17 -1.96 28.40
C ARG A 11 17.38 -2.91 27.49
N GLU A 12 16.42 -2.38 26.73
CA GLU A 12 15.63 -3.19 25.81
C GLU A 12 16.53 -3.96 24.82
N HIS A 13 16.25 -5.26 24.64
CA HIS A 13 17.03 -6.17 23.81
C HIS A 13 18.55 -6.21 24.11
N ASN A 14 19.38 -5.58 23.28
CA ASN A 14 20.83 -5.56 23.40
C ASN A 14 21.38 -4.24 23.94
N LEU A 15 20.52 -3.27 24.27
CA LEU A 15 20.93 -1.98 24.83
C LEU A 15 21.65 -2.16 26.17
N LYS A 16 22.73 -1.40 26.36
CA LYS A 16 23.70 -1.62 27.46
C LYS A 16 23.53 -0.61 28.58
N ASN A 17 22.29 -0.47 29.08
CA ASN A 17 21.93 0.48 30.11
C ASN A 17 22.33 1.92 29.76
N ILE A 18 21.91 2.36 28.56
CA ILE A 18 22.37 3.62 27.98
C ILE A 18 21.55 4.82 28.45
N ASP A 19 22.23 5.95 28.61
CA ASP A 19 21.64 7.26 28.86
C ASP A 19 21.76 8.12 27.60
N VAL A 20 20.62 8.61 27.10
CA VAL A 20 20.54 9.34 25.83
C VAL A 20 19.71 10.60 26.00
N GLU A 21 20.19 11.70 25.43
CA GLU A 21 19.46 12.95 25.33
C GLU A 21 19.17 13.25 23.86
N ILE A 22 17.90 13.46 23.53
CA ILE A 22 17.42 13.74 22.18
C ILE A 22 16.86 15.17 22.17
N PRO A 23 17.39 16.08 21.32
CA PRO A 23 16.88 17.44 21.26
C PRO A 23 15.45 17.48 20.70
N ARG A 24 14.58 18.29 21.31
CA ARG A 24 13.21 18.52 20.82
C ARG A 24 13.18 19.46 19.64
N ASP A 25 12.14 19.35 18.82
CA ASP A 25 11.85 20.19 17.66
C ASP A 25 12.97 20.14 16.59
N LYS A 26 13.67 19.01 16.54
CA LYS A 26 14.79 18.71 15.64
C LYS A 26 14.52 17.47 14.79
N LEU A 27 15.21 17.39 13.65
CA LEU A 27 15.38 16.19 12.86
C LEU A 27 16.57 15.41 13.42
N VAL A 28 16.30 14.30 14.10
CA VAL A 28 17.29 13.45 14.75
C VAL A 28 17.41 12.15 13.97
N VAL A 29 18.63 11.79 13.56
CA VAL A 29 18.89 10.53 12.85
C VAL A 29 19.60 9.55 13.78
N ILE A 30 19.04 8.35 13.93
CA ILE A 30 19.66 7.22 14.62
C ILE A 30 20.27 6.32 13.55
N THR A 31 21.58 6.10 13.60
CA THR A 31 22.33 5.32 12.60
C THR A 31 23.26 4.31 13.24
N GLY A 32 24.01 3.56 12.43
CA GLY A 32 24.94 2.51 12.85
C GLY A 32 24.65 1.14 12.22
N LEU A 33 25.47 0.13 12.54
CA LEU A 33 25.44 -1.20 11.91
C LEU A 33 24.08 -1.92 12.03
N SER A 34 23.79 -2.84 11.11
CA SER A 34 22.62 -3.72 11.21
C SER A 34 22.72 -4.54 12.51
N GLY A 35 21.69 -4.50 13.36
CA GLY A 35 21.71 -5.13 14.69
C GLY A 35 22.42 -4.35 15.81
N SER A 36 22.81 -3.09 15.62
CA SER A 36 23.48 -2.29 16.66
C SER A 36 22.58 -1.80 17.80
N GLY A 37 21.26 -1.98 17.71
CA GLY A 37 20.28 -1.54 18.72
C GLY A 37 19.48 -0.28 18.34
N LYS A 38 19.56 0.19 17.08
CA LYS A 38 18.82 1.37 16.58
C LYS A 38 17.31 1.26 16.80
N SER A 39 16.71 0.19 16.29
CA SER A 39 15.26 -0.05 16.39
C SER A 39 14.84 -0.34 17.83
N SER A 40 15.71 -0.98 18.62
CA SER A 40 15.48 -1.21 20.04
C SER A 40 15.38 0.10 20.83
N LEU A 41 16.20 1.10 20.51
CA LEU A 41 16.09 2.44 21.09
C LEU A 41 14.88 3.20 20.52
N ALA A 42 14.75 3.28 19.20
CA ALA A 42 13.74 4.11 18.54
C ALA A 42 12.30 3.59 18.75
N PHE A 43 12.06 2.31 18.44
CA PHE A 43 10.73 1.72 18.41
C PHE A 43 10.39 0.98 19.70
N ASP A 44 11.25 0.08 20.15
CA ASP A 44 10.94 -0.79 21.29
C ASP A 44 11.05 -0.06 22.64
N THR A 45 11.78 1.06 22.69
CA THR A 45 11.91 1.91 23.88
C THR A 45 11.11 3.22 23.75
N ILE A 46 11.52 4.12 22.85
CA ILE A 46 10.98 5.50 22.80
C ILE A 46 9.53 5.51 22.29
N TYR A 47 9.27 4.90 21.12
CA TYR A 47 7.92 4.84 20.57
C TYR A 47 6.98 4.04 21.48
N ALA A 48 7.40 2.86 21.93
CA ALA A 48 6.59 2.00 22.79
C ALA A 48 6.15 2.74 24.06
N GLU A 49 7.06 3.45 24.73
CA GLU A 49 6.73 4.23 25.92
C GLU A 49 5.84 5.45 25.58
N GLY A 50 6.09 6.13 24.47
CA GLY A 50 5.31 7.29 24.03
C GLY A 50 3.87 6.92 23.67
N GLN A 51 3.69 5.79 22.98
CA GLN A 51 2.39 5.23 22.65
C GLN A 51 1.67 4.74 23.91
N ARG A 52 2.36 3.99 24.79
CA ARG A 52 1.79 3.47 26.04
C ARG A 52 1.24 4.60 26.91
N ARG A 53 2.05 5.63 27.20
CA ARG A 53 1.64 6.78 28.02
C ARG A 53 0.43 7.52 27.43
N TYR A 54 0.36 7.63 26.11
CA TYR A 54 -0.78 8.25 25.44
C TYR A 54 -2.05 7.38 25.56
N VAL A 55 -1.97 6.08 25.28
CA VAL A 55 -3.14 5.19 25.33
C VAL A 55 -3.64 4.99 26.78
N GLU A 56 -2.75 4.99 27.78
CA GLU A 56 -3.11 4.97 29.22
C GLU A 56 -3.93 6.18 29.66
N SER A 57 -3.89 7.28 28.89
CA SER A 57 -4.68 8.48 29.14
C SER A 57 -6.09 8.43 28.52
N LEU A 58 -6.35 7.52 27.57
CA LEU A 58 -7.61 7.49 26.81
C LEU A 58 -8.79 6.98 27.64
N SER A 59 -8.61 5.91 28.42
CA SER A 59 -9.67 5.38 29.29
C SER A 59 -9.11 4.48 30.41
N ALA A 60 -9.88 4.35 31.50
CA ALA A 60 -9.56 3.40 32.58
C ALA A 60 -9.55 1.94 32.08
N TYR A 61 -10.41 1.61 31.10
CA TYR A 61 -10.43 0.29 30.46
C TYR A 61 -9.13 0.02 29.71
N ALA A 62 -8.70 0.95 28.83
CA ALA A 62 -7.45 0.79 28.09
C ALA A 62 -6.23 0.63 29.00
N ARG A 63 -6.21 1.31 30.16
CA ARG A 63 -5.15 1.17 31.16
C ARG A 63 -5.03 -0.25 31.72
N GLN A 64 -6.14 -0.91 32.06
CA GLN A 64 -6.11 -2.29 32.57
C GLN A 64 -5.52 -3.30 31.56
N PHE A 65 -5.75 -3.10 30.26
CA PHE A 65 -5.15 -3.95 29.23
C PHE A 65 -3.66 -3.68 29.05
N LEU A 66 -3.23 -2.42 29.10
CA LEU A 66 -1.83 -2.06 28.96
C LEU A 66 -0.98 -2.51 30.15
N GLU A 67 -1.56 -2.65 31.34
CA GLU A 67 -0.86 -3.23 32.50
C GLU A 67 -0.44 -4.70 32.30
N GLN A 68 -1.11 -5.44 31.40
CA GLN A 68 -0.73 -6.80 31.03
C GLN A 68 0.40 -6.86 29.99
N MET A 69 0.73 -5.73 29.36
CA MET A 69 1.83 -5.64 28.41
C MET A 69 3.16 -5.45 29.15
N GLY A 70 4.22 -6.08 28.64
CA GLY A 70 5.58 -5.80 29.11
C GLY A 70 5.91 -4.32 28.89
N LYS A 71 6.29 -3.62 29.96
CA LYS A 71 6.86 -2.26 29.84
C LYS A 71 8.26 -2.36 29.23
N PRO A 72 8.67 -1.39 28.38
CA PRO A 72 10.06 -1.32 27.93
C PRO A 72 11.02 -1.29 29.12
N ASP A 73 12.15 -1.99 29.02
CA ASP A 73 13.17 -2.02 30.07
C ASP A 73 14.01 -0.73 30.04
N VAL A 74 13.55 0.26 30.81
CA VAL A 74 14.17 1.59 30.96
C VAL A 74 13.94 2.12 32.37
N ASP A 75 14.90 2.85 32.94
CA ASP A 75 14.74 3.41 34.29
C ASP A 75 13.78 4.61 34.30
N SER A 76 13.97 5.54 33.35
CA SER A 76 13.07 6.67 33.20
C SER A 76 13.17 7.31 31.81
N ILE A 77 12.06 7.88 31.36
CA ILE A 77 12.03 8.75 30.18
C ILE A 77 11.28 10.04 30.54
N GLU A 78 11.96 11.18 30.43
CA GLU A 78 11.44 12.52 30.69
C GLU A 78 11.30 13.32 29.40
N GLY A 79 10.35 14.25 29.34
CA GLY A 79 10.14 15.11 28.16
C GLY A 79 9.52 14.40 26.94
N LEU A 80 9.01 13.18 27.09
CA LEU A 80 8.41 12.41 26.00
C LEU A 80 7.07 13.00 25.52
N SER A 81 6.94 13.25 24.23
CA SER A 81 5.67 13.62 23.58
C SER A 81 4.87 12.37 23.18
N PRO A 82 3.56 12.49 22.89
CA PRO A 82 2.82 11.44 22.19
C PRO A 82 3.56 11.04 20.92
N ALA A 83 3.78 9.73 20.75
CA ALA A 83 4.61 9.19 19.68
C ALA A 83 3.77 8.55 18.58
N ILE A 84 4.15 8.79 17.32
CA ILE A 84 3.57 8.15 16.13
C ILE A 84 4.70 7.48 15.35
N SER A 85 4.61 6.15 15.18
CA SER A 85 5.55 5.43 14.32
C SER A 85 5.08 5.43 12.87
N ILE A 86 6.03 5.56 11.95
CA ILE A 86 5.83 5.42 10.50
C ILE A 86 6.82 4.34 10.01
N GLU A 87 6.43 3.09 10.22
CA GLU A 87 7.18 1.88 9.87
C GLU A 87 6.70 1.24 8.57
N GLN A 88 7.51 0.35 8.01
CA GLN A 88 7.17 -0.51 6.87
C GLN A 88 6.34 -1.75 7.27
N LYS A 89 5.36 -1.57 8.15
CA LYS A 89 4.43 -2.68 8.46
C LYS A 89 3.54 -2.93 7.25
N SER A 90 3.31 -4.21 6.95
CA SER A 90 2.46 -4.65 5.83
C SER A 90 1.15 -3.87 5.84
N THR A 91 0.86 -3.16 4.74
CA THR A 91 -0.42 -2.50 4.54
C THR A 91 -1.55 -3.50 4.70
N SER A 92 -2.68 -3.05 5.26
CA SER A 92 -3.88 -3.88 5.45
C SER A 92 -4.20 -4.68 4.17
N HIS A 93 -4.21 -6.01 4.26
CA HIS A 93 -4.58 -6.91 3.17
C HIS A 93 -6.08 -6.89 2.85
N ASN A 94 -6.84 -5.95 3.43
CA ASN A 94 -8.25 -5.80 3.17
C ASN A 94 -8.49 -5.38 1.70
N PRO A 95 -9.19 -6.19 0.89
CA PRO A 95 -9.43 -5.90 -0.53
C PRO A 95 -10.24 -4.62 -0.78
N ARG A 96 -10.95 -4.14 0.25
CA ARG A 96 -11.70 -2.88 0.22
C ARG A 96 -10.84 -1.64 0.47
N SER A 97 -9.59 -1.78 0.91
CA SER A 97 -8.72 -0.62 1.13
C SER A 97 -8.05 -0.19 -0.17
N THR A 98 -8.13 1.11 -0.50
CA THR A 98 -7.42 1.74 -1.63
C THR A 98 -6.57 2.91 -1.13
N VAL A 99 -5.68 3.42 -1.99
CA VAL A 99 -4.92 4.66 -1.72
C VAL A 99 -5.86 5.80 -1.30
N GLY A 100 -6.98 5.96 -2.02
CA GLY A 100 -7.98 6.98 -1.74
C GLY A 100 -8.66 6.84 -0.37
N THR A 101 -8.91 5.60 0.10
CA THR A 101 -9.49 5.40 1.44
C THR A 101 -8.47 5.59 2.55
N VAL A 102 -7.23 5.13 2.36
CA VAL A 102 -6.15 5.27 3.36
C VAL A 102 -5.76 6.73 3.57
N THR A 103 -5.84 7.54 2.51
CA THR A 103 -5.55 8.99 2.55
C THR A 103 -6.75 9.85 2.92
N GLU A 104 -7.93 9.25 3.12
CA GLU A 104 -9.25 9.89 3.29
C GLU A 104 -9.66 10.80 2.12
N ILE A 105 -8.86 10.92 1.05
CA ILE A 105 -9.21 11.73 -0.12
C ILE A 105 -10.53 11.24 -0.71
N TYR A 106 -10.75 9.93 -0.73
CA TYR A 106 -12.00 9.34 -1.22
C TYR A 106 -13.21 9.83 -0.43
N ASP A 107 -13.09 10.10 0.88
CA ASP A 107 -14.19 10.60 1.70
C ASP A 107 -14.59 12.02 1.33
N TYR A 108 -13.60 12.88 1.07
CA TYR A 108 -13.85 14.20 0.52
C TYR A 108 -14.41 14.15 -0.90
N LEU A 109 -13.98 13.18 -1.73
CA LEU A 109 -14.59 12.94 -3.05
C LEU A 109 -16.07 12.56 -2.92
N ARG A 110 -16.43 11.65 -2.00
CA ARG A 110 -17.83 11.29 -1.75
C ARG A 110 -18.66 12.50 -1.34
N LEU A 111 -18.11 13.38 -0.50
CA LEU A 111 -18.75 14.64 -0.12
C LEU A 111 -18.90 15.59 -1.30
N LEU A 112 -17.85 15.77 -2.11
CA LEU A 112 -17.87 16.66 -3.27
C LEU A 112 -18.91 16.19 -4.31
N PHE A 113 -18.84 14.92 -4.73
CA PHE A 113 -19.78 14.35 -5.69
C PHE A 113 -21.22 14.38 -5.18
N ALA A 114 -21.45 14.22 -3.87
CA ALA A 114 -22.79 14.34 -3.31
C ALA A 114 -23.35 15.77 -3.32
N ARG A 115 -22.49 16.80 -3.28
CA ARG A 115 -22.91 18.20 -3.18
C ARG A 115 -23.01 18.91 -4.52
N VAL A 116 -22.10 18.64 -5.45
CA VAL A 116 -22.01 19.35 -6.75
C VAL A 116 -22.06 18.41 -7.95
N GLY A 117 -22.16 17.10 -7.74
CA GLY A 117 -22.26 16.13 -8.82
C GLY A 117 -23.61 16.22 -9.53
N ARG A 118 -23.58 16.16 -10.86
CA ARG A 118 -24.78 16.16 -11.70
C ARG A 118 -25.19 14.72 -12.03
N PRO A 119 -26.43 14.29 -11.71
CA PRO A 119 -26.87 12.95 -12.04
C PRO A 119 -27.21 12.86 -13.52
N TYR A 120 -26.71 11.82 -14.19
CA TYR A 120 -27.10 11.45 -15.55
C TYR A 120 -27.78 10.09 -15.52
N CYS A 121 -28.66 9.79 -16.47
CA CYS A 121 -29.26 8.48 -16.60
C CYS A 121 -28.25 7.46 -17.11
N PHE A 122 -28.02 6.38 -16.36
CA PHE A 122 -27.08 5.32 -16.77
C PHE A 122 -27.53 4.53 -18.03
N GLN A 123 -28.77 4.67 -18.48
CA GLN A 123 -29.28 4.01 -19.69
C GLN A 123 -29.21 4.89 -20.95
N CYS A 124 -29.60 6.17 -20.86
CA CYS A 124 -29.68 7.06 -22.02
C CYS A 124 -28.68 8.23 -22.01
N GLY A 125 -27.97 8.47 -20.91
CA GLY A 125 -26.99 9.55 -20.78
C GLY A 125 -27.58 10.95 -20.59
N GLU A 126 -28.90 11.11 -20.57
CA GLU A 126 -29.56 12.39 -20.32
C GLU A 126 -29.38 12.86 -18.87
N GLU A 127 -29.24 14.16 -18.66
CA GLU A 127 -29.15 14.75 -17.33
C GLU A 127 -30.48 14.55 -16.57
N ILE A 128 -30.39 14.10 -15.33
CA ILE A 128 -31.52 13.96 -14.42
C ILE A 128 -31.49 15.16 -13.49
N ALA A 129 -32.60 15.88 -13.42
CA ALA A 129 -32.78 16.96 -12.45
C ALA A 129 -34.11 16.76 -11.73
N ALA A 130 -34.09 16.94 -10.41
CA ALA A 130 -35.30 17.15 -9.64
C ALA A 130 -35.55 18.66 -9.57
N GLN A 131 -36.80 19.06 -9.80
CA GLN A 131 -37.20 20.46 -9.79
C GLN A 131 -38.28 20.65 -8.73
N THR A 132 -38.19 21.73 -7.98
CA THR A 132 -39.30 22.16 -7.12
C THR A 132 -40.45 22.67 -7.98
N VAL A 133 -41.67 22.63 -7.45
CA VAL A 133 -42.86 23.23 -8.10
C VAL A 133 -42.55 24.66 -8.54
N GLN A 134 -41.92 25.46 -7.67
CA GLN A 134 -41.55 26.84 -7.99
C GLN A 134 -40.59 26.92 -9.19
N GLN A 135 -39.54 26.10 -9.24
CA GLN A 135 -38.62 26.08 -10.38
C GLN A 135 -39.30 25.65 -11.68
N MET A 136 -40.25 24.71 -11.62
CA MET A 136 -41.05 24.32 -12.78
C MET A 136 -41.93 25.48 -13.24
N VAL A 137 -42.60 26.15 -12.31
CA VAL A 137 -43.44 27.33 -12.57
C VAL A 137 -42.60 28.44 -13.19
N ASP A 138 -41.44 28.78 -12.62
CA ASP A 138 -40.53 29.81 -13.13
C ASP A 138 -40.04 29.47 -14.55
N ALA A 139 -39.69 28.20 -14.80
CA ALA A 139 -39.25 27.74 -16.12
C ALA A 139 -40.37 27.81 -17.17
N ILE A 140 -41.61 27.55 -16.77
CA ILE A 140 -42.79 27.69 -17.64
C ILE A 140 -43.11 29.18 -17.84
N ALA A 141 -43.01 30.00 -16.80
CA ALA A 141 -43.23 31.46 -16.83
C ALA A 141 -42.30 32.20 -17.79
N ALA A 142 -41.13 31.61 -18.10
CA ALA A 142 -40.20 32.13 -19.10
C ALA A 142 -40.68 31.99 -20.57
N LEU A 143 -41.84 31.36 -20.82
CA LEU A 143 -42.43 31.33 -22.17
C LEU A 143 -42.85 32.74 -22.63
N PRO A 144 -42.80 33.04 -23.94
CA PRO A 144 -43.25 34.34 -24.46
C PRO A 144 -44.71 34.62 -24.10
N GLU A 145 -45.03 35.89 -23.84
CA GLU A 145 -46.40 36.33 -23.58
C GLU A 145 -47.34 35.96 -24.75
N GLY A 146 -48.55 35.52 -24.43
CA GLY A 146 -49.53 35.04 -25.40
C GLY A 146 -49.37 33.57 -25.83
N THR A 147 -48.28 32.89 -25.43
CA THR A 147 -48.10 31.46 -25.72
C THR A 147 -49.20 30.63 -25.06
N LYS A 148 -49.94 29.83 -25.83
CA LYS A 148 -50.89 28.85 -25.25
C LYS A 148 -50.17 27.55 -24.94
N PHE A 149 -50.45 27.00 -23.77
CA PHE A 149 -49.85 25.75 -23.34
C PHE A 149 -50.82 24.92 -22.49
N GLN A 150 -50.57 23.62 -22.42
CA GLN A 150 -51.38 22.68 -21.66
C GLN A 150 -50.51 21.98 -20.62
N ILE A 151 -51.01 21.91 -19.39
CA ILE A 151 -50.41 21.11 -18.32
C ILE A 151 -50.95 19.69 -18.43
N LEU A 152 -50.02 18.75 -18.56
CA LEU A 152 -50.29 17.34 -18.78
C LEU A 152 -49.83 16.52 -17.58
N ALA A 153 -50.64 15.55 -17.18
CA ALA A 153 -50.29 14.52 -16.21
C ALA A 153 -50.06 13.19 -16.96
N PRO A 154 -48.80 12.84 -17.31
CA PRO A 154 -48.48 11.60 -18.04
C PRO A 154 -48.61 10.35 -17.15
N ILE A 155 -49.82 9.78 -17.08
CA ILE A 155 -50.12 8.60 -16.26
C ILE A 155 -49.62 7.28 -16.87
N VAL A 156 -49.47 7.21 -18.20
CA VAL A 156 -48.92 6.04 -18.90
C VAL A 156 -47.96 6.51 -19.99
N ARG A 157 -46.79 5.88 -20.10
CA ARG A 157 -45.76 6.29 -21.07
C ARG A 157 -45.11 5.08 -21.73
N GLY A 158 -45.38 4.90 -23.02
CA GLY A 158 -44.74 3.86 -23.84
C GLY A 158 -44.89 2.42 -23.34
N ARG A 159 -45.97 2.10 -22.61
CA ARG A 159 -46.21 0.77 -22.03
C ARG A 159 -47.36 0.05 -22.76
N LYS A 160 -47.31 -1.29 -22.80
CA LYS A 160 -48.36 -2.11 -23.43
C LYS A 160 -49.52 -2.36 -22.46
N GLY A 161 -50.76 -2.24 -22.91
CA GLY A 161 -51.95 -2.51 -22.10
C GLY A 161 -53.19 -1.79 -22.60
N GLU A 162 -54.36 -2.18 -22.08
CA GLU A 162 -55.65 -1.58 -22.48
C GLU A 162 -56.03 -0.34 -21.66
N TYR A 163 -55.44 -0.17 -20.47
CA TYR A 163 -55.59 0.98 -19.56
C TYR A 163 -57.02 1.45 -19.25
N ARG A 164 -58.03 0.58 -19.41
CA ARG A 164 -59.45 0.90 -19.16
C ARG A 164 -59.71 1.36 -17.74
N LYS A 165 -59.03 0.75 -16.76
CA LYS A 165 -59.21 1.07 -15.34
C LYS A 165 -58.69 2.48 -15.04
N GLU A 166 -57.51 2.80 -15.51
CA GLU A 166 -56.83 4.08 -15.32
C GLU A 166 -57.62 5.22 -15.97
N LEU A 167 -58.12 5.04 -17.20
CA LEU A 167 -58.98 6.02 -17.88
C LEU A 167 -60.30 6.24 -17.14
N LEU A 168 -60.92 5.17 -16.62
CA LEU A 168 -62.16 5.24 -15.84
C LEU A 168 -61.95 5.94 -14.49
N GLU A 169 -60.82 5.71 -13.82
CA GLU A 169 -60.44 6.40 -12.59
C GLU A 169 -60.27 7.91 -12.82
N MET A 170 -59.61 8.32 -13.91
CA MET A 170 -59.46 9.73 -14.25
C MET A 170 -60.81 10.37 -14.60
N ARG A 171 -61.68 9.66 -15.31
CA ARG A 171 -63.06 10.11 -15.59
C ARG A 171 -63.85 10.32 -14.30
N LYS A 172 -63.77 9.38 -13.35
CA LYS A 172 -64.41 9.49 -12.03
C LYS A 172 -63.84 10.64 -11.19
N ALA A 173 -62.56 10.95 -11.35
CA ALA A 173 -61.91 12.09 -10.71
C ALA A 173 -62.29 13.45 -11.34
N GLY A 174 -63.13 13.46 -12.39
CA GLY A 174 -63.67 14.68 -13.00
C GLY A 174 -62.86 15.24 -14.18
N TYR A 175 -61.83 14.54 -14.65
CA TYR A 175 -61.10 14.95 -15.84
C TYR A 175 -61.90 14.65 -17.11
N VAL A 176 -61.94 15.61 -18.04
CA VAL A 176 -62.74 15.54 -19.27
C VAL A 176 -61.92 15.15 -20.48
N ARG A 177 -60.62 15.51 -20.53
CA ARG A 177 -59.79 15.29 -21.73
C ARG A 177 -58.48 14.60 -21.38
N ALA A 178 -58.05 13.72 -22.26
CA ALA A 178 -56.74 13.10 -22.24
C ALA A 178 -56.10 13.17 -23.62
N ARG A 179 -54.78 13.15 -23.68
CA ARG A 179 -54.01 12.94 -24.90
C ARG A 179 -53.53 11.49 -24.91
N VAL A 180 -54.05 10.70 -25.84
CA VAL A 180 -53.70 9.29 -26.01
C VAL A 180 -52.95 9.13 -27.33
N ASN A 181 -51.70 8.67 -27.26
CA ASN A 181 -50.81 8.52 -28.42
C ASN A 181 -50.67 9.80 -29.28
N GLY A 182 -50.69 10.97 -28.64
CA GLY A 182 -50.60 12.27 -29.31
C GLY A 182 -51.93 12.87 -29.76
N THR A 183 -53.01 12.09 -29.80
CA THR A 183 -54.37 12.57 -30.14
C THR A 183 -55.17 12.92 -28.90
N VAL A 184 -55.82 14.10 -28.89
CA VAL A 184 -56.70 14.51 -27.79
C VAL A 184 -58.04 13.79 -27.94
N VAL A 185 -58.47 13.14 -26.87
CA VAL A 185 -59.71 12.37 -26.77
C VAL A 185 -60.53 12.86 -25.57
N ASP A 186 -61.85 12.76 -25.67
CA ASP A 186 -62.77 13.01 -24.56
C ASP A 186 -62.87 11.75 -23.69
N LEU A 187 -62.65 11.89 -22.38
CA LEU A 187 -62.73 10.78 -21.42
C LEU A 187 -64.18 10.29 -21.22
N GLY A 188 -65.18 11.06 -21.66
CA GLY A 188 -66.58 10.64 -21.69
C GLY A 188 -66.89 9.58 -22.75
N GLU A 189 -66.07 9.47 -23.79
CA GLU A 189 -66.21 8.49 -24.87
C GLU A 189 -65.58 7.13 -24.51
N ASP A 190 -65.99 6.06 -25.20
CA ASP A 190 -65.42 4.72 -24.98
C ASP A 190 -64.07 4.57 -25.69
N ILE A 191 -62.98 4.73 -24.92
CA ILE A 191 -61.61 4.66 -25.44
C ILE A 191 -61.12 3.21 -25.38
N VAL A 192 -61.04 2.55 -26.54
CA VAL A 192 -60.52 1.18 -26.67
C VAL A 192 -59.06 1.20 -27.14
N LEU A 193 -58.16 0.67 -26.30
CA LEU A 193 -56.73 0.53 -26.59
C LEU A 193 -56.34 -0.92 -26.80
N ASP A 194 -55.34 -1.15 -27.66
CA ASP A 194 -54.87 -2.48 -28.04
C ASP A 194 -53.84 -2.98 -27.01
N LYS A 195 -54.16 -4.08 -26.32
CA LYS A 195 -53.32 -4.70 -25.30
C LYS A 195 -51.89 -5.00 -25.77
N GLN A 196 -51.67 -5.25 -27.06
CA GLN A 196 -50.37 -5.64 -27.60
C GLN A 196 -49.50 -4.45 -28.04
N LYS A 197 -50.07 -3.24 -28.14
CA LYS A 197 -49.37 -2.03 -28.57
C LYS A 197 -48.96 -1.17 -27.39
N LYS A 198 -47.85 -0.44 -27.56
CA LYS A 198 -47.40 0.54 -26.56
C LYS A 198 -48.23 1.81 -26.68
N HIS A 199 -48.70 2.31 -25.55
CA HIS A 199 -49.51 3.51 -25.46
C HIS A 199 -48.88 4.55 -24.54
N THR A 200 -49.18 5.82 -24.82
CA THR A 200 -48.87 6.97 -23.97
C THR A 200 -50.17 7.70 -23.68
N ILE A 201 -50.49 7.91 -22.41
CA ILE A 201 -51.73 8.53 -21.94
C ILE A 201 -51.36 9.67 -21.00
N GLU A 202 -51.81 10.87 -21.36
CA GLU A 202 -51.49 12.12 -20.66
C GLU A 202 -52.79 12.87 -20.37
N ILE A 203 -53.16 13.01 -19.10
CA ILE A 203 -54.39 13.72 -18.72
C ILE A 203 -54.17 15.23 -18.86
N ILE A 204 -55.10 15.95 -19.50
CA ILE A 204 -55.02 17.40 -19.61
C ILE A 204 -55.55 18.00 -18.31
N VAL A 205 -54.65 18.50 -17.47
CA VAL A 205 -54.95 19.06 -16.15
C VAL A 205 -55.46 20.50 -16.26
N ASP A 206 -54.74 21.34 -17.03
CA ASP A 206 -55.16 22.72 -17.29
C ASP A 206 -54.72 23.19 -18.67
N ARG A 207 -55.36 24.24 -19.18
CA ARG A 207 -55.06 24.92 -20.45
C ARG A 207 -54.94 26.40 -20.17
N LEU A 208 -53.75 26.93 -20.37
CA LEU A 208 -53.37 28.28 -19.95
C LEU A 208 -52.82 29.07 -21.13
N VAL A 209 -52.88 30.40 -21.01
CA VAL A 209 -52.28 31.36 -21.94
C VAL A 209 -51.32 32.20 -21.13
N MET A 210 -50.07 32.30 -21.58
CA MET A 210 -49.03 33.00 -20.85
C MET A 210 -49.33 34.49 -20.73
N LYS A 211 -49.36 35.00 -19.50
CA LYS A 211 -49.52 36.41 -19.12
C LYS A 211 -48.62 36.68 -17.92
N GLN A 212 -48.01 37.86 -17.84
CA GLN A 212 -47.21 38.23 -16.67
C GLN A 212 -48.09 38.84 -15.57
N ASP A 213 -48.96 38.02 -14.96
CA ASP A 213 -49.76 38.39 -13.80
C ASP A 213 -49.67 37.34 -12.66
N ASP A 214 -49.81 37.80 -11.41
CA ASP A 214 -49.68 36.94 -10.22
C ASP A 214 -50.79 35.89 -10.11
N ALA A 215 -51.96 36.18 -10.69
CA ALA A 215 -53.11 35.27 -10.68
C ALA A 215 -52.83 34.02 -11.53
N LEU A 216 -52.19 34.18 -12.69
CA LEU A 216 -51.77 33.06 -13.54
C LEU A 216 -50.70 32.22 -12.85
N MET A 217 -49.71 32.84 -12.19
CA MET A 217 -48.62 32.10 -11.54
C MET A 217 -49.14 31.18 -10.42
N ARG A 218 -50.11 31.65 -9.62
CA ARG A 218 -50.78 30.80 -8.61
C ARG A 218 -51.53 29.64 -9.26
N ARG A 219 -52.31 29.90 -10.30
CA ARG A 219 -53.06 28.86 -11.01
C ARG A 219 -52.15 27.84 -11.70
N LEU A 220 -51.02 28.30 -12.22
CA LEU A 220 -50.00 27.46 -12.82
C LEU A 220 -49.36 26.54 -11.77
N ALA A 221 -49.00 27.08 -10.60
CA ALA A 221 -48.47 26.30 -9.48
C ALA A 221 -49.46 25.21 -9.03
N ASP A 222 -50.73 25.55 -8.84
CA ASP A 222 -51.78 24.59 -8.45
C ASP A 222 -51.95 23.47 -9.50
N SER A 223 -51.89 23.83 -10.78
CA SER A 223 -51.98 22.88 -11.89
C SER A 223 -50.78 21.94 -11.96
N VAL A 224 -49.57 22.48 -11.74
CA VAL A 224 -48.33 21.70 -11.69
C VAL A 224 -48.36 20.74 -10.49
N GLU A 225 -48.75 21.21 -9.30
CA GLU A 225 -48.92 20.33 -8.12
C GLU A 225 -49.92 19.21 -8.35
N THR A 226 -51.06 19.54 -8.97
CA THR A 226 -52.10 18.56 -9.28
C THR A 226 -51.56 17.50 -10.24
N ALA A 227 -50.85 17.92 -11.29
CA ALA A 227 -50.24 17.00 -12.24
C ALA A 227 -49.19 16.09 -11.59
N LEU A 228 -48.33 16.63 -10.71
CA LEU A 228 -47.32 15.85 -9.97
C LEU A 228 -47.97 14.83 -9.04
N LYS A 229 -49.04 15.20 -8.32
CA LYS A 229 -49.79 14.28 -7.43
C LYS A 229 -50.42 13.13 -8.20
N LEU A 230 -50.98 13.39 -9.39
CA LEU A 230 -51.63 12.36 -10.23
C LEU A 230 -50.65 11.31 -10.77
N THR A 231 -49.42 11.72 -11.09
CA THR A 231 -48.43 10.87 -11.77
C THR A 231 -47.37 10.32 -10.84
N GLY A 232 -47.39 10.72 -9.57
CA GLY A 232 -46.35 10.38 -8.60
C GLY A 232 -45.02 11.08 -8.88
N GLY A 233 -45.05 12.27 -9.47
CA GLY A 233 -43.89 13.16 -9.58
C GLY A 233 -43.47 13.61 -10.99
N LEU A 234 -44.35 13.54 -11.99
CA LEU A 234 -44.09 13.98 -13.36
C LEU A 234 -45.16 14.93 -13.89
N VAL A 235 -44.73 15.99 -14.57
CA VAL A 235 -45.63 16.91 -15.28
C VAL A 235 -45.12 17.16 -16.69
N GLY A 236 -46.02 17.17 -17.67
CA GLY A 236 -45.75 17.57 -19.04
C GLY A 236 -46.32 18.94 -19.34
N VAL A 237 -45.67 19.68 -20.22
CA VAL A 237 -46.11 20.99 -20.71
C VAL A 237 -46.07 20.94 -22.23
N LEU A 238 -47.24 20.97 -22.85
CA LEU A 238 -47.39 20.99 -24.29
C LEU A 238 -47.59 22.43 -24.77
N THR A 239 -46.70 22.90 -25.62
CA THR A 239 -46.79 24.21 -26.29
C THR A 239 -47.41 24.10 -27.70
N GLU A 240 -47.87 25.21 -28.27
CA GLU A 240 -48.49 25.25 -29.62
C GLU A 240 -47.58 24.73 -30.75
N ASP A 241 -46.26 24.71 -30.55
CA ASP A 241 -45.27 24.13 -31.47
C ASP A 241 -45.27 22.58 -31.48
N GLY A 242 -46.17 21.95 -30.73
CA GLY A 242 -46.31 20.49 -30.62
C GLY A 242 -45.23 19.85 -29.75
N LYS A 243 -44.29 20.61 -29.18
CA LYS A 243 -43.25 20.08 -28.31
C LYS A 243 -43.78 19.91 -26.89
N THR A 244 -43.54 18.73 -26.32
CA THR A 244 -43.88 18.43 -24.93
C THR A 244 -42.60 18.51 -24.10
N ARG A 245 -42.53 19.47 -23.17
CA ARG A 245 -41.47 19.56 -22.16
C ARG A 245 -41.93 18.83 -20.90
N LEU A 246 -41.08 17.99 -20.33
CA LEU A 246 -41.42 17.22 -19.13
C LEU A 246 -40.56 17.72 -17.96
N TYR A 247 -41.15 17.74 -16.78
CA TYR A 247 -40.51 18.12 -15.52
C TYR A 247 -40.80 17.03 -14.47
N SER A 248 -39.91 16.87 -13.48
CA SER A 248 -40.06 15.90 -12.40
C SER A 248 -39.65 16.50 -11.06
N ASP A 249 -40.40 16.18 -9.99
CA ASP A 249 -40.04 16.53 -8.61
C ASP A 249 -39.12 15.50 -7.95
N LYS A 250 -38.85 14.38 -8.63
CA LYS A 250 -37.93 13.31 -8.23
C LYS A 250 -36.69 13.31 -9.12
N LEU A 251 -35.60 12.73 -8.61
CA LEU A 251 -34.42 12.44 -9.42
C LEU A 251 -34.69 11.23 -10.33
N ALA A 252 -35.52 11.43 -11.35
CA ALA A 252 -35.90 10.38 -12.29
C ALA A 252 -35.63 10.79 -13.74
N CYS A 253 -35.08 9.85 -14.52
CA CYS A 253 -34.93 10.02 -15.95
C CYS A 253 -36.29 10.03 -16.62
N ILE A 254 -36.59 11.15 -17.26
CA ILE A 254 -37.82 11.36 -17.99
C ILE A 254 -37.96 10.37 -19.15
N LYS A 255 -36.87 9.95 -19.81
CA LYS A 255 -36.97 9.07 -20.99
C LYS A 255 -37.11 7.59 -20.61
N CYS A 256 -36.32 7.14 -19.64
CA CYS A 256 -36.19 5.72 -19.29
C CYS A 256 -36.98 5.31 -18.04
N GLY A 257 -37.44 6.28 -17.23
CA GLY A 257 -38.11 6.00 -15.96
C GLY A 257 -37.19 5.53 -14.84
N VAL A 258 -35.87 5.57 -15.05
CA VAL A 258 -34.87 5.25 -14.03
C VAL A 258 -34.93 6.30 -12.92
N SER A 259 -35.17 5.88 -11.68
CA SER A 259 -35.18 6.77 -10.51
C SER A 259 -33.94 6.55 -9.66
N TYR A 260 -33.38 7.64 -9.15
CA TYR A 260 -32.20 7.63 -8.30
C TYR A 260 -32.65 7.85 -6.86
N PRO A 261 -31.96 7.23 -5.88
CA PRO A 261 -32.14 7.60 -4.48
C PRO A 261 -31.61 9.02 -4.24
N GLU A 262 -31.89 9.57 -3.05
CA GLU A 262 -31.31 10.84 -2.64
C GLU A 262 -29.78 10.80 -2.72
N VAL A 263 -29.20 11.85 -3.33
CA VAL A 263 -27.76 11.95 -3.53
C VAL A 263 -27.10 12.27 -2.19
N THR A 264 -26.58 11.22 -1.55
CA THR A 264 -25.85 11.31 -0.27
C THR A 264 -24.45 10.72 -0.41
N PRO A 265 -23.48 11.09 0.45
CA PRO A 265 -22.12 10.54 0.36
C PRO A 265 -22.05 9.01 0.45
N ARG A 266 -23.05 8.36 1.05
CA ARG A 266 -23.12 6.90 1.21
C ARG A 266 -23.31 6.15 -0.11
N ILE A 267 -23.94 6.75 -1.12
CA ILE A 267 -24.12 6.10 -2.42
C ILE A 267 -22.80 6.00 -3.20
N PHE A 268 -21.81 6.82 -2.85
CA PHE A 268 -20.46 6.77 -3.42
C PHE A 268 -19.50 5.87 -2.63
N SER A 269 -20.00 5.18 -1.60
CA SER A 269 -19.19 4.28 -0.77
C SER A 269 -19.33 2.85 -1.24
N PHE A 270 -18.26 2.25 -1.76
CA PHE A 270 -18.22 0.82 -2.06
C PHE A 270 -18.13 -0.05 -0.80
N ASN A 271 -17.89 0.54 0.39
CA ASN A 271 -17.99 -0.14 1.69
C ASN A 271 -19.41 -0.15 2.27
N SER A 272 -20.39 0.40 1.54
CA SER A 272 -21.78 0.51 1.98
C SER A 272 -22.68 -0.20 0.97
N PRO A 273 -23.66 -1.02 1.41
CA PRO A 273 -24.64 -1.64 0.50
C PRO A 273 -25.41 -0.63 -0.36
N HIS A 274 -25.47 0.64 0.06
CA HIS A 274 -26.10 1.71 -0.72
C HIS A 274 -25.35 2.00 -2.02
N GLY A 275 -24.01 2.00 -2.00
CA GLY A 275 -23.17 2.33 -3.15
C GLY A 275 -22.45 1.15 -3.79
N ALA A 276 -22.24 0.07 -3.05
CA ALA A 276 -21.48 -1.11 -3.48
C ALA A 276 -22.14 -1.82 -4.68
N CYS A 277 -21.32 -2.21 -5.65
CA CYS A 277 -21.76 -3.07 -6.74
C CYS A 277 -22.30 -4.40 -6.19
N PRO A 278 -23.55 -4.78 -6.49
CA PRO A 278 -24.17 -5.97 -5.92
C PRO A 278 -23.51 -7.28 -6.36
N ALA A 279 -22.88 -7.31 -7.54
CA ALA A 279 -22.25 -8.51 -8.08
C ALA A 279 -20.92 -8.90 -7.39
N CYS A 280 -20.24 -7.95 -6.75
CA CYS A 280 -18.95 -8.17 -6.09
C CYS A 280 -18.88 -7.60 -4.67
N ASP A 281 -20.02 -7.20 -4.11
CA ASP A 281 -20.13 -6.55 -2.79
C ASP A 281 -19.10 -5.43 -2.56
N GLY A 282 -18.87 -4.62 -3.60
CA GLY A 282 -17.93 -3.49 -3.56
C GLY A 282 -16.44 -3.84 -3.56
N ILE A 283 -16.08 -5.10 -3.84
CA ILE A 283 -14.68 -5.55 -3.92
C ILE A 283 -14.06 -5.15 -5.26
N GLY A 284 -14.83 -5.23 -6.35
CA GLY A 284 -14.35 -4.93 -7.72
C GLY A 284 -13.83 -6.14 -8.49
N TYR A 285 -13.66 -7.29 -7.83
CA TYR A 285 -13.19 -8.55 -8.42
C TYR A 285 -14.19 -9.67 -8.17
N HIS A 286 -14.15 -10.73 -8.98
CA HIS A 286 -14.95 -11.94 -8.75
C HIS A 286 -14.37 -12.72 -7.56
N VAL A 287 -15.14 -12.81 -6.47
CA VAL A 287 -14.79 -13.65 -5.32
C VAL A 287 -15.69 -14.86 -5.33
N THR A 288 -15.12 -16.04 -5.60
CA THR A 288 -15.83 -17.32 -5.54
C THR A 288 -16.13 -17.67 -4.07
N PRO A 289 -17.37 -18.07 -3.70
CA PRO A 289 -17.67 -18.49 -2.34
C PRO A 289 -16.81 -19.70 -1.94
N GLY A 290 -16.05 -19.59 -0.85
CA GLY A 290 -15.11 -20.61 -0.39
C GLY A 290 -13.64 -20.37 -0.76
N HIS A 291 -13.29 -19.24 -1.38
CA HIS A 291 -11.89 -18.84 -1.49
C HIS A 291 -11.30 -18.54 -0.11
N PRO A 292 -10.10 -19.07 0.21
CA PRO A 292 -9.39 -18.71 1.44
C PRO A 292 -9.15 -17.20 1.49
N GLU A 293 -9.34 -16.58 2.65
CA GLU A 293 -8.99 -15.16 2.91
C GLU A 293 -7.49 -14.86 2.70
N GLU A 294 -6.67 -15.90 2.50
CA GLU A 294 -5.21 -15.84 2.43
C GLU A 294 -4.63 -15.78 0.99
N GLU A 295 -5.46 -15.89 -0.06
CA GLU A 295 -5.00 -15.78 -1.45
C GLU A 295 -4.97 -14.33 -1.96
N ASP A 296 -4.00 -14.03 -2.84
CA ASP A 296 -3.84 -12.71 -3.46
C ASP A 296 -5.03 -12.40 -4.38
N PHE A 297 -5.96 -11.57 -3.89
CA PHE A 297 -7.16 -11.17 -4.62
C PHE A 297 -6.85 -10.41 -5.93
N THR A 298 -5.63 -9.94 -6.14
CA THR A 298 -5.23 -9.30 -7.39
C THR A 298 -5.09 -10.26 -8.57
N LEU A 299 -5.03 -11.57 -8.29
CA LEU A 299 -5.07 -12.63 -9.30
C LEU A 299 -6.50 -12.95 -9.76
N LEU A 300 -7.52 -12.35 -9.11
CA LEU A 300 -8.92 -12.58 -9.45
C LEU A 300 -9.36 -11.74 -10.64
N ASP A 301 -10.27 -12.29 -11.44
CA ASP A 301 -10.84 -11.59 -12.58
C ASP A 301 -11.63 -10.35 -12.15
N VAL A 302 -11.48 -9.27 -12.92
CA VAL A 302 -12.20 -8.01 -12.71
C VAL A 302 -13.71 -8.25 -12.83
N CYS A 303 -14.50 -7.69 -11.91
CA CYS A 303 -15.95 -7.84 -11.94
C CYS A 303 -16.55 -7.30 -13.24
N GLU A 304 -17.25 -8.13 -14.00
CA GLU A 304 -17.82 -7.74 -15.30
C GLU A 304 -18.91 -6.66 -15.19
N THR A 305 -19.64 -6.64 -14.07
CA THR A 305 -20.76 -5.72 -13.86
C THR A 305 -20.31 -4.28 -13.62
N CYS A 306 -19.36 -4.07 -12.71
CA CYS A 306 -18.83 -2.74 -12.40
C CYS A 306 -17.51 -2.43 -13.11
N ARG A 307 -16.94 -3.40 -13.83
CA ARG A 307 -15.63 -3.31 -14.50
C ARG A 307 -14.53 -2.82 -13.57
N GLY A 308 -14.54 -3.31 -12.33
CA GLY A 308 -13.58 -2.91 -11.29
C GLY A 308 -13.90 -1.60 -10.56
N ALA A 309 -14.93 -0.85 -10.96
CA ALA A 309 -15.27 0.44 -10.35
C ALA A 309 -15.90 0.33 -8.95
N ARG A 310 -16.23 -0.88 -8.49
CA ARG A 310 -16.76 -1.21 -7.15
C ARG A 310 -18.14 -0.61 -6.80
N LEU A 311 -18.69 0.26 -7.64
CA LEU A 311 -19.91 1.01 -7.37
C LEU A 311 -21.08 0.58 -8.26
N LYS A 312 -22.29 0.93 -7.84
CA LYS A 312 -23.51 0.79 -8.63
C LYS A 312 -23.56 1.74 -9.84
N PRO A 313 -24.28 1.38 -10.91
CA PRO A 313 -24.45 2.23 -12.09
C PRO A 313 -25.02 3.62 -11.77
N GLU A 314 -25.95 3.72 -10.82
CA GLU A 314 -26.55 4.99 -10.40
C GLU A 314 -25.50 5.94 -9.82
N SER A 315 -24.59 5.42 -8.99
CA SER A 315 -23.51 6.20 -8.39
C SER A 315 -22.47 6.63 -9.43
N LEU A 316 -22.14 5.75 -10.38
CA LEU A 316 -21.20 6.04 -11.47
C LEU A 316 -21.76 7.04 -12.49
N ALA A 317 -23.08 7.17 -12.56
CA ALA A 317 -23.71 8.10 -13.47
C ALA A 317 -23.81 9.53 -12.91
N ILE A 318 -23.38 9.78 -11.67
CA ILE A 318 -23.24 11.13 -11.11
C ILE A 318 -21.83 11.65 -11.42
N LYS A 319 -21.75 12.81 -12.10
CA LYS A 319 -20.52 13.29 -12.71
C LYS A 319 -20.21 14.75 -12.38
N ILE A 320 -18.92 15.07 -12.31
CA ILE A 320 -18.37 16.44 -12.28
C ILE A 320 -17.51 16.59 -13.54
N GLU A 321 -17.73 17.64 -14.35
CA GLU A 321 -17.03 17.83 -15.64
C GLU A 321 -17.03 16.55 -16.50
N ARG A 322 -18.19 15.87 -16.57
CA ARG A 322 -18.43 14.61 -17.30
C ARG A 322 -17.64 13.38 -16.82
N LYS A 323 -16.90 13.47 -15.72
CA LYS A 323 -16.23 12.33 -15.07
C LYS A 323 -16.97 11.88 -13.81
N SER A 324 -17.18 10.58 -13.70
CA SER A 324 -17.67 9.90 -12.50
C SER A 324 -16.59 9.83 -11.42
N ILE A 325 -16.99 9.50 -10.19
CA ILE A 325 -16.03 9.35 -9.09
C ILE A 325 -14.96 8.28 -9.40
N ALA A 326 -15.34 7.18 -10.05
CA ALA A 326 -14.41 6.12 -10.44
C ALA A 326 -13.43 6.55 -11.54
N GLU A 327 -13.89 7.36 -12.49
CA GLU A 327 -13.03 7.94 -13.54
C GLU A 327 -12.06 8.98 -12.98
N VAL A 328 -12.41 9.66 -11.89
CA VAL A 328 -11.49 10.58 -11.19
C VAL A 328 -10.48 9.81 -10.36
N THR A 329 -10.88 8.73 -9.68
CA THR A 329 -9.96 7.94 -8.84
C THR A 329 -8.96 7.10 -9.63
N SER A 330 -9.27 6.76 -10.89
CA SER A 330 -8.37 6.07 -11.81
C SER A 330 -7.36 6.98 -12.49
N LEU A 331 -7.48 8.31 -12.32
CA LEU A 331 -6.41 9.22 -12.73
C LEU A 331 -5.19 9.01 -11.83
N SER A 332 -4.00 9.20 -12.39
CA SER A 332 -2.81 9.38 -11.57
C SER A 332 -3.00 10.58 -10.63
N ILE A 333 -2.40 10.56 -9.45
CA ILE A 333 -2.54 11.61 -8.45
C ILE A 333 -2.14 12.97 -9.03
N ARG A 334 -1.14 13.02 -9.92
CA ARG A 334 -0.81 14.23 -10.68
C ARG A 334 -1.98 14.70 -11.53
N ALA A 335 -2.53 13.83 -12.37
CA ALA A 335 -3.65 14.17 -13.25
C ALA A 335 -4.92 14.53 -12.45
N ALA A 336 -5.15 13.89 -11.31
CA ALA A 336 -6.23 14.25 -10.38
C ALA A 336 -5.99 15.65 -9.77
N ALA A 337 -4.77 15.98 -9.36
CA ALA A 337 -4.43 17.31 -8.85
C ALA A 337 -4.68 18.40 -9.91
N GLU A 338 -4.23 18.16 -11.15
CA GLU A 338 -4.48 19.05 -12.29
C GLU A 338 -5.98 19.18 -12.58
N PHE A 339 -6.73 18.07 -12.57
CA PHE A 339 -8.18 18.05 -12.72
C PHE A 339 -8.85 18.98 -11.70
N PHE A 340 -8.57 18.81 -10.40
CA PHE A 340 -9.18 19.63 -9.35
C PHE A 340 -8.78 21.10 -9.39
N VAL A 341 -7.59 21.44 -9.89
CA VAL A 341 -7.19 22.84 -10.12
C VAL A 341 -7.96 23.46 -11.28
N SER A 342 -8.23 22.68 -12.33
CA SER A 342 -8.91 23.16 -13.54
C SER A 342 -10.44 23.31 -13.42
N LEU A 343 -11.05 22.72 -12.37
CA LEU A 343 -12.51 22.76 -12.17
C LEU A 343 -13.03 24.20 -12.05
N LYS A 344 -14.08 24.49 -12.82
CA LYS A 344 -14.83 25.74 -12.75
C LYS A 344 -16.19 25.47 -12.11
N PHE A 345 -16.54 26.28 -11.12
CA PHE A 345 -17.81 26.19 -10.41
C PHE A 345 -18.57 27.51 -10.54
N THR A 346 -19.89 27.43 -10.51
CA THR A 346 -20.74 28.61 -10.29
C THR A 346 -20.50 29.18 -8.89
N ASP A 347 -20.83 30.45 -8.65
CA ASP A 347 -20.63 31.09 -7.33
C ASP A 347 -21.31 30.30 -6.19
N ARG A 348 -22.50 29.76 -6.45
CA ARG A 348 -23.25 28.92 -5.50
C ARG A 348 -22.54 27.60 -5.20
N GLU A 349 -22.08 26.89 -6.24
CA GLU A 349 -21.34 25.63 -6.07
C GLU A 349 -20.01 25.87 -5.36
N LEU A 350 -19.34 26.99 -5.65
CA LEU A 350 -18.04 27.32 -5.06
C LEU A 350 -18.16 27.57 -3.56
N VAL A 351 -19.22 28.24 -3.07
CA VAL A 351 -19.47 28.41 -1.62
C VAL A 351 -19.56 27.06 -0.90
N ILE A 352 -20.20 26.06 -1.52
CA ILE A 352 -20.37 24.71 -0.93
C ILE A 352 -19.07 23.90 -1.05
N ALA A 353 -18.42 23.95 -2.22
CA ALA A 353 -17.29 23.10 -2.56
C ALA A 353 -15.95 23.62 -2.05
N HIS A 354 -15.81 24.92 -1.75
CA HIS A 354 -14.51 25.55 -1.47
C HIS A 354 -13.69 24.83 -0.39
N ARG A 355 -14.29 24.56 0.78
CA ARG A 355 -13.60 23.86 1.87
C ARG A 355 -13.22 22.43 1.48
N ILE A 356 -14.09 21.72 0.78
CA ILE A 356 -13.85 20.33 0.34
C ILE A 356 -12.73 20.28 -0.71
N LEU A 357 -12.74 21.20 -1.66
CA LEU A 357 -11.71 21.32 -2.69
C LEU A 357 -10.35 21.70 -2.12
N LYS A 358 -10.33 22.57 -1.09
CA LYS A 358 -9.09 22.91 -0.38
C LYS A 358 -8.44 21.65 0.20
N GLU A 359 -9.21 20.85 0.95
CA GLU A 359 -8.73 19.60 1.55
C GLU A 359 -8.27 18.58 0.51
N ILE A 360 -9.02 18.39 -0.58
CA ILE A 360 -8.63 17.48 -1.67
C ILE A 360 -7.31 17.92 -2.31
N ARG A 361 -7.18 19.22 -2.65
CA ARG A 361 -5.98 19.76 -3.31
C ARG A 361 -4.76 19.68 -2.40
N GLU A 362 -4.89 19.99 -1.12
CA GLU A 362 -3.81 19.90 -0.14
C GLU A 362 -3.33 18.46 0.02
N ARG A 363 -4.24 17.50 0.20
CA ARG A 363 -3.91 16.07 0.35
C ARG A 363 -3.27 15.47 -0.91
N LEU A 364 -3.79 15.80 -2.10
CA LEU A 364 -3.14 15.42 -3.36
C LEU A 364 -1.75 16.06 -3.48
N GLY A 365 -1.61 17.33 -3.10
CA GLY A 365 -0.32 18.02 -3.06
C GLY A 365 0.70 17.34 -2.15
N PHE A 366 0.28 16.88 -0.96
CA PHE A 366 1.16 16.12 -0.07
C PHE A 366 1.63 14.80 -0.70
N LEU A 367 0.73 14.05 -1.36
CA LEU A 367 1.11 12.83 -2.08
C LEU A 367 2.09 13.11 -3.23
N VAL A 368 1.92 14.21 -3.96
CA VAL A 368 2.87 14.63 -5.00
C VAL A 368 4.24 14.96 -4.39
N ASN A 369 4.27 15.67 -3.25
CA ASN A 369 5.50 16.07 -2.59
C ASN A 369 6.32 14.88 -2.09
N VAL A 370 5.68 13.80 -1.63
CA VAL A 370 6.35 12.55 -1.25
C VAL A 370 6.65 11.64 -2.45
N GLY A 371 6.49 12.10 -3.68
CA GLY A 371 6.85 11.34 -4.89
C GLY A 371 5.89 10.21 -5.25
N LEU A 372 4.64 10.28 -4.80
CA LEU A 372 3.60 9.30 -5.08
C LEU A 372 2.69 9.73 -6.25
N ASP A 373 3.11 10.70 -7.05
CA ASP A 373 2.27 11.33 -8.08
C ASP A 373 1.85 10.41 -9.23
N TYR A 374 2.53 9.25 -9.36
CA TYR A 374 2.24 8.22 -10.34
C TYR A 374 1.15 7.22 -9.91
N LEU A 375 0.84 7.14 -8.61
CA LEU A 375 -0.23 6.27 -8.12
C LEU A 375 -1.60 6.77 -8.57
N THR A 376 -2.59 5.88 -8.59
CA THR A 376 -4.02 6.22 -8.69
C THR A 376 -4.69 6.07 -7.32
N LEU A 377 -5.79 6.78 -7.09
CA LEU A 377 -6.54 6.73 -5.82
C LEU A 377 -7.33 5.41 -5.67
N ASP A 378 -7.64 4.73 -6.78
CA ASP A 378 -8.31 3.44 -6.79
C ASP A 378 -7.36 2.23 -6.65
N ARG A 379 -6.03 2.44 -6.69
CA ARG A 379 -5.04 1.37 -6.46
C ARG A 379 -5.29 0.70 -5.12
N ALA A 380 -5.38 -0.62 -5.11
CA ALA A 380 -5.59 -1.41 -3.91
C ALA A 380 -4.41 -1.25 -2.94
N ALA A 381 -4.71 -0.98 -1.67
CA ALA A 381 -3.69 -0.70 -0.65
C ALA A 381 -2.74 -1.89 -0.44
N ALA A 382 -3.23 -3.12 -0.57
CA ALA A 382 -2.42 -4.34 -0.43
C ALA A 382 -1.34 -4.51 -1.51
N THR A 383 -1.44 -3.78 -2.62
CA THR A 383 -0.47 -3.82 -3.74
C THR A 383 0.66 -2.82 -3.59
N LEU A 384 0.62 -1.99 -2.55
CA LEU A 384 1.65 -0.99 -2.32
C LEU A 384 2.90 -1.67 -1.77
N SER A 385 4.06 -1.25 -2.26
CA SER A 385 5.33 -1.56 -1.59
C SER A 385 5.37 -0.98 -0.18
N GLY A 386 6.24 -1.52 0.69
CA GLY A 386 6.44 -0.99 2.04
C GLY A 386 6.74 0.51 2.05
N GLY A 387 7.64 0.96 1.15
CA GLY A 387 7.96 2.38 0.99
C GLY A 387 6.79 3.23 0.46
N GLU A 388 5.98 2.74 -0.48
CA GLU A 388 4.77 3.45 -0.93
C GLU A 388 3.76 3.62 0.21
N GLY A 389 3.49 2.56 0.97
CA GLY A 389 2.60 2.61 2.13
C GLY A 389 3.10 3.57 3.21
N GLN A 390 4.40 3.55 3.48
CA GLN A 390 5.06 4.46 4.43
C GLN A 390 4.92 5.93 4.02
N ARG A 391 5.17 6.24 2.74
CA ARG A 391 5.05 7.61 2.20
C ARG A 391 3.61 8.11 2.18
N ILE A 392 2.64 7.24 1.93
CA ILE A 392 1.21 7.57 2.09
C ILE A 392 0.90 7.97 3.53
N ARG A 393 1.42 7.20 4.49
CA ARG A 393 1.23 7.50 5.92
C ARG A 393 1.89 8.83 6.28
N LEU A 394 3.11 9.08 5.81
CA LEU A 394 3.80 10.36 6.00
C LEU A 394 3.01 11.55 5.44
N ALA A 395 2.52 11.46 4.21
CA ALA A 395 1.68 12.49 3.60
C ALA A 395 0.40 12.76 4.41
N THR A 396 -0.23 11.68 4.93
CA THR A 396 -1.42 11.78 5.78
C THR A 396 -1.12 12.47 7.12
N GLN A 397 0.03 12.16 7.73
CA GLN A 397 0.46 12.81 8.97
C GLN A 397 0.73 14.29 8.79
N ILE A 398 1.34 14.70 7.67
CA ILE A 398 1.56 16.13 7.38
C ILE A 398 0.23 16.84 7.16
N GLY A 399 -0.73 16.20 6.48
CA GLY A 399 -2.07 16.73 6.29
C GLY A 399 -2.87 16.88 7.59
N SER A 400 -2.55 16.13 8.63
CA SER A 400 -3.23 16.25 9.94
C SER A 400 -2.91 17.54 10.69
N GLY A 401 -1.79 18.21 10.36
CA GLY A 401 -1.39 19.47 10.98
C GLY A 401 -1.09 19.37 12.48
N LEU A 402 -0.74 18.18 12.98
CA LEU A 402 -0.40 17.98 14.39
C LEU A 402 0.91 18.69 14.76
N VAL A 403 0.96 19.19 16.00
CA VAL A 403 2.10 19.93 16.58
C VAL A 403 2.44 19.34 17.95
N GLY A 404 3.72 19.33 18.33
CA GLY A 404 4.20 18.78 19.59
C GLY A 404 4.26 17.26 19.63
N VAL A 405 4.16 16.60 18.47
CA VAL A 405 4.21 15.15 18.30
C VAL A 405 5.66 14.68 18.11
N LEU A 406 5.96 13.48 18.61
CA LEU A 406 7.20 12.76 18.32
C LEU A 406 6.95 11.76 17.17
N TYR A 407 7.46 12.06 15.98
CA TYR A 407 7.40 11.15 14.84
C TYR A 407 8.64 10.27 14.82
N ILE A 408 8.45 8.95 14.69
CA ILE A 408 9.55 7.98 14.64
C ILE A 408 9.42 7.20 13.33
N LEU A 409 10.39 7.36 12.42
CA LEU A 409 10.37 6.80 11.07
C LEU A 409 11.44 5.73 10.90
N ASP A 410 11.08 4.65 10.23
CA ASP A 410 11.99 3.53 9.93
C ASP A 410 12.42 3.58 8.47
N GLU A 411 13.64 4.06 8.20
CA GLU A 411 14.26 4.09 6.87
C GLU A 411 13.33 4.60 5.74
N PRO A 412 12.82 5.83 5.83
CA PRO A 412 11.85 6.35 4.86
C PRO A 412 12.41 6.49 3.44
N SER A 413 13.74 6.44 3.25
CA SER A 413 14.39 6.46 1.94
C SER A 413 14.29 5.15 1.16
N ILE A 414 13.82 4.05 1.77
CA ILE A 414 13.70 2.75 1.11
C ILE A 414 12.81 2.82 -0.16
N GLY A 415 13.28 2.15 -1.21
CA GLY A 415 12.64 2.11 -2.53
C GLY A 415 12.48 3.47 -3.20
N LEU A 416 13.20 4.50 -2.74
CA LEU A 416 13.30 5.79 -3.40
C LEU A 416 14.57 5.87 -4.23
N HIS A 417 14.39 6.39 -5.44
CA HIS A 417 15.51 6.85 -6.23
C HIS A 417 16.14 8.10 -5.59
N GLN A 418 17.46 8.27 -5.70
CA GLN A 418 18.20 9.39 -5.08
C GLN A 418 17.59 10.77 -5.38
N ARG A 419 17.09 10.96 -6.60
CA ARG A 419 16.33 12.15 -7.03
C ARG A 419 15.15 12.47 -6.10
N ASP A 420 14.38 11.46 -5.72
CA ASP A 420 13.14 11.62 -4.95
C ASP A 420 13.42 11.65 -3.44
N ASN A 421 14.56 11.12 -2.99
CA ASN A 421 15.03 11.22 -1.61
C ASN A 421 15.14 12.68 -1.13
N ARG A 422 15.62 13.60 -1.98
CA ARG A 422 15.67 15.04 -1.66
C ARG A 422 14.29 15.64 -1.38
N ARG A 423 13.24 15.16 -2.06
CA ARG A 423 11.86 15.62 -1.83
C ARG A 423 11.31 15.10 -0.51
N LEU A 424 11.61 13.84 -0.19
CA LEU A 424 11.29 13.25 1.10
C LEU A 424 11.96 14.04 2.23
N LEU A 425 13.25 14.32 2.11
CA LEU A 425 13.99 15.08 3.12
C LEU A 425 13.39 16.46 3.38
N HIS A 426 13.07 17.22 2.33
CA HIS A 426 12.35 18.50 2.47
C HIS A 426 11.01 18.33 3.21
N THR A 427 10.33 17.22 2.97
CA THR A 427 9.06 16.89 3.62
C THR A 427 9.24 16.56 5.11
N LEU A 428 10.31 15.86 5.50
CA LEU A 428 10.67 15.61 6.89
C LEU A 428 11.04 16.90 7.63
N LEU A 429 11.82 17.77 6.99
CA LEU A 429 12.16 19.09 7.52
C LEU A 429 10.91 19.94 7.75
N LYS A 430 9.96 19.93 6.81
CA LYS A 430 8.67 20.61 6.98
C LYS A 430 7.87 20.04 8.16
N LEU A 431 7.86 18.72 8.35
CA LEU A 431 7.18 18.08 9.48
C LEU A 431 7.78 18.53 10.82
N ARG A 432 9.11 18.63 10.90
CA ARG A 432 9.85 19.21 12.04
C ARG A 432 9.46 20.68 12.26
N ASP A 433 9.50 21.49 11.20
CA ASP A 433 9.28 22.95 11.26
C ASP A 433 7.85 23.34 11.67
N LEU A 434 6.89 22.41 11.60
CA LEU A 434 5.56 22.57 12.20
C LEU A 434 5.58 22.59 13.75
N GLY A 435 6.73 22.33 14.38
CA GLY A 435 6.87 22.22 15.83
C GLY A 435 6.78 20.79 16.33
N ASN A 436 7.30 19.83 15.55
CA ASN A 436 7.37 18.43 15.92
C ASN A 436 8.83 17.98 16.05
N THR A 437 9.04 16.91 16.81
CA THR A 437 10.33 16.21 16.86
C THR A 437 10.28 15.02 15.91
N VAL A 438 11.25 14.91 15.00
CA VAL A 438 11.29 13.85 13.98
C VAL A 438 12.52 13.00 14.21
N VAL A 439 12.34 11.77 14.67
CA VAL A 439 13.41 10.78 14.85
C VAL A 439 13.34 9.81 13.68
N VAL A 440 14.46 9.60 13.00
CA VAL A 440 14.55 8.73 11.83
C VAL A 440 15.65 7.70 12.04
N VAL A 441 15.34 6.42 11.88
CA VAL A 441 16.38 5.39 11.75
C VAL A 441 16.80 5.36 10.28
N GLU A 442 18.06 5.67 9.97
CA GLU A 442 18.51 5.81 8.57
C GLU A 442 19.98 5.43 8.35
N HIS A 443 20.24 5.10 7.08
CA HIS A 443 21.56 4.76 6.53
C HIS A 443 21.92 5.59 5.30
N ASP A 444 20.98 6.37 4.76
CA ASP A 444 21.25 7.28 3.65
C ASP A 444 22.13 8.48 4.07
N ALA A 445 23.18 8.72 3.28
CA ALA A 445 24.15 9.78 3.54
C ALA A 445 23.54 11.19 3.43
N GLU A 446 22.68 11.45 2.44
CA GLU A 446 22.05 12.78 2.28
C GLU A 446 21.17 13.13 3.49
N THR A 447 20.41 12.15 3.99
CA THR A 447 19.55 12.30 5.17
C THR A 447 20.36 12.54 6.45
N MET A 448 21.44 11.79 6.65
CA MET A 448 22.35 12.01 7.79
C MET A 448 22.99 13.39 7.75
N LEU A 449 23.49 13.83 6.60
CA LEU A 449 24.15 15.14 6.46
C LEU A 449 23.19 16.32 6.67
N ALA A 450 21.89 16.13 6.40
CA ALA A 450 20.86 17.14 6.60
C ALA A 450 20.21 17.10 7.99
N ALA A 451 20.54 16.11 8.82
CA ALA A 451 20.03 15.99 10.18
C ALA A 451 20.53 17.14 11.07
N ASP A 452 19.69 17.55 12.02
CA ASP A 452 20.12 18.51 13.06
C ASP A 452 21.00 17.81 14.12
N TYR A 453 20.78 16.52 14.34
CA TYR A 453 21.47 15.72 15.34
C TYR A 453 21.54 14.25 14.89
N ILE A 454 22.67 13.60 15.13
CA ILE A 454 22.90 12.19 14.84
C ILE A 454 23.21 11.46 16.15
N LEU A 455 22.65 10.25 16.28
CA LEU A 455 22.99 9.25 17.28
C LEU A 455 23.55 8.02 16.56
N ASP A 456 24.85 7.78 16.68
CA ASP A 456 25.50 6.59 16.10
C ASP A 456 25.54 5.46 17.12
N MET A 457 24.87 4.35 16.78
CA MET A 457 24.74 3.15 17.61
C MET A 457 25.75 2.08 17.19
N GLY A 458 26.47 1.50 18.15
CA GLY A 458 27.49 0.50 17.88
C GLY A 458 28.20 0.03 19.14
N PRO A 459 29.53 -0.26 19.08
CA PRO A 459 30.39 -0.25 17.89
C PRO A 459 30.17 -1.46 16.95
N GLY A 460 29.53 -2.52 17.43
CA GLY A 460 29.19 -3.73 16.66
C GLY A 460 27.69 -4.01 16.59
N ALA A 461 27.35 -5.21 16.16
CA ALA A 461 25.98 -5.73 16.18
C ALA A 461 25.76 -6.70 17.35
N GLY A 462 24.50 -6.91 17.74
CA GLY A 462 24.13 -7.89 18.76
C GLY A 462 24.77 -7.59 20.11
N SER A 463 25.48 -8.57 20.67
CA SER A 463 26.14 -8.47 21.99
C SER A 463 27.23 -7.38 22.04
N HIS A 464 27.84 -7.06 20.89
CA HIS A 464 28.87 -6.03 20.72
C HIS A 464 28.31 -4.63 20.40
N GLY A 465 26.99 -4.53 20.21
CA GLY A 465 26.28 -3.27 20.00
C GLY A 465 25.62 -2.75 21.28
N GLY A 466 24.61 -1.91 21.11
CA GLY A 466 23.78 -1.39 22.20
C GLY A 466 24.41 -0.24 22.98
N HIS A 467 25.49 0.35 22.48
CA HIS A 467 26.10 1.58 23.00
C HIS A 467 25.91 2.74 22.03
N VAL A 468 25.92 3.96 22.55
CA VAL A 468 26.06 5.19 21.74
C VAL A 468 27.56 5.44 21.53
N VAL A 469 28.00 5.36 20.29
CA VAL A 469 29.42 5.52 19.90
C VAL A 469 29.76 7.00 19.73
N ALA A 470 28.92 7.71 18.97
CA ALA A 470 29.05 9.13 18.73
C ALA A 470 27.67 9.79 18.76
N LYS A 471 27.62 11.06 19.16
CA LYS A 471 26.40 11.87 19.16
C LYS A 471 26.73 13.34 18.95
N GLY A 472 25.88 14.06 18.23
CA GLY A 472 26.11 15.47 17.94
C GLY A 472 25.57 15.88 16.58
N THR A 473 26.06 17.00 16.06
CA THR A 473 25.86 17.40 14.68
C THR A 473 26.53 16.42 13.70
N PRO A 474 26.12 16.38 12.42
CA PRO A 474 26.78 15.54 11.42
C PRO A 474 28.30 15.76 11.34
N GLN A 475 28.75 17.01 11.50
CA GLN A 475 30.18 17.36 11.48
C GLN A 475 30.94 16.80 12.69
N GLU A 476 30.34 16.82 13.88
CA GLU A 476 30.91 16.24 15.09
C GLU A 476 31.05 14.72 14.95
N VAL A 477 30.01 14.03 14.45
CA VAL A 477 30.07 12.57 14.20
C VAL A 477 31.12 12.21 13.14
N MET A 478 31.25 13.00 12.07
CA MET A 478 32.32 12.82 11.06
C MET A 478 33.73 13.06 11.60
N SER A 479 33.87 13.87 12.64
CA SER A 479 35.15 14.13 13.30
C SER A 479 35.56 13.03 14.28
N ASP A 480 34.59 12.27 14.79
CA ASP A 480 34.82 11.20 15.76
C ASP A 480 35.50 9.98 15.10
N PRO A 481 36.73 9.61 15.51
CA PRO A 481 37.42 8.45 14.95
C PRO A 481 36.78 7.11 15.33
N HIS A 482 36.00 7.05 16.41
CA HIS A 482 35.32 5.82 16.86
C HIS A 482 34.03 5.54 16.09
N SER A 483 33.43 6.56 15.46
CA SER A 483 32.24 6.39 14.63
C SER A 483 32.60 5.77 13.28
N LEU A 484 32.20 4.52 13.07
CA LEU A 484 32.33 3.88 11.77
C LEU A 484 31.51 4.65 10.71
N THR A 485 30.31 5.10 11.07
CA THR A 485 29.47 5.91 10.18
C THR A 485 30.17 7.23 9.82
N GLY A 486 30.75 7.93 10.78
CA GLY A 486 31.55 9.13 10.56
C GLY A 486 32.73 8.90 9.59
N GLN A 487 33.38 7.74 9.69
CA GLN A 487 34.46 7.37 8.76
C GLN A 487 34.00 7.20 7.31
N TYR A 488 32.80 6.64 7.09
CA TYR A 488 32.20 6.52 5.76
C TYR A 488 31.71 7.89 5.22
N LEU A 489 31.02 8.68 6.06
CA LEU A 489 30.55 10.01 5.69
C LEU A 489 31.69 10.96 5.31
N ARG A 490 32.83 10.88 5.99
CA ARG A 490 34.05 11.65 5.67
C ARG A 490 34.81 11.10 4.45
N GLY A 491 34.51 9.87 4.01
CA GLY A 491 35.20 9.20 2.91
C GLY A 491 36.55 8.57 3.29
N THR A 492 36.86 8.46 4.59
CA THR A 492 38.05 7.70 5.05
C THR A 492 37.88 6.19 4.87
N GLN A 493 36.64 5.72 4.93
CA GLN A 493 36.22 4.38 4.51
C GLN A 493 35.26 4.53 3.34
N THR A 494 35.29 3.60 2.39
CA THR A 494 34.39 3.59 1.22
C THR A 494 34.06 2.16 0.83
N VAL A 495 32.88 1.93 0.26
CA VAL A 495 32.57 0.66 -0.39
C VAL A 495 33.49 0.51 -1.60
N ALA A 496 34.17 -0.62 -1.70
CA ALA A 496 35.13 -0.87 -2.76
C ALA A 496 34.41 -0.97 -4.11
N VAL A 497 34.96 -0.32 -5.14
CA VAL A 497 34.51 -0.48 -6.53
C VAL A 497 35.39 -1.53 -7.19
N PRO A 498 34.82 -2.52 -7.90
CA PRO A 498 35.57 -3.67 -8.33
C PRO A 498 36.42 -3.30 -9.56
N ARG A 499 37.68 -3.73 -9.59
CA ARG A 499 38.59 -3.52 -10.73
C ARG A 499 38.43 -4.56 -11.85
N ARG A 500 37.46 -5.46 -11.73
CA ARG A 500 37.26 -6.58 -12.66
C ARG A 500 36.36 -6.19 -13.83
N GLN A 501 36.57 -6.83 -14.98
CA GLN A 501 35.70 -6.75 -16.14
C GLN A 501 35.24 -8.16 -16.51
N ARG A 502 34.03 -8.53 -16.06
CA ARG A 502 33.41 -9.80 -16.45
C ARG A 502 32.78 -9.65 -17.84
N LYS A 503 32.80 -10.72 -18.64
CA LYS A 503 32.16 -10.75 -19.97
C LYS A 503 30.90 -11.63 -19.93
N PRO A 504 29.83 -11.25 -20.64
CA PRO A 504 28.61 -12.04 -20.68
C PRO A 504 28.87 -13.39 -21.35
N LYS A 505 28.33 -14.47 -20.77
CA LYS A 505 28.36 -15.83 -21.36
C LYS A 505 27.27 -16.03 -22.41
N GLY A 506 26.27 -15.16 -22.43
CA GLY A 506 25.09 -15.20 -23.26
C GLY A 506 24.09 -14.15 -22.79
N PHE A 507 22.90 -14.12 -23.38
CA PHE A 507 21.84 -13.18 -23.00
C PHE A 507 20.52 -13.90 -22.82
N LEU A 508 19.81 -13.54 -21.76
CA LEU A 508 18.39 -13.81 -21.59
C LEU A 508 17.63 -12.57 -22.04
N SER A 509 16.70 -12.72 -22.99
CA SER A 509 15.95 -11.58 -23.54
C SER A 509 14.47 -11.68 -23.21
N VAL A 510 13.91 -10.62 -22.62
CA VAL A 510 12.47 -10.43 -22.45
C VAL A 510 11.99 -9.60 -23.63
N VAL A 511 11.16 -10.17 -24.52
CA VAL A 511 10.74 -9.50 -25.76
C VAL A 511 9.31 -9.00 -25.65
N GLY A 512 9.12 -7.70 -25.90
CA GLY A 512 7.80 -7.07 -25.96
C GLY A 512 7.00 -7.14 -24.67
N ALA A 513 7.64 -6.87 -23.52
CA ALA A 513 6.99 -6.78 -22.23
C ALA A 513 5.98 -5.62 -22.20
N SER A 514 4.72 -5.92 -21.87
CA SER A 514 3.61 -4.96 -21.94
C SER A 514 2.66 -5.03 -20.74
N LYS A 515 3.11 -5.62 -19.63
CA LYS A 515 2.32 -5.70 -18.38
C LYS A 515 2.34 -4.36 -17.64
N HIS A 516 1.22 -3.98 -17.01
CA HIS A 516 1.01 -2.69 -16.35
C HIS A 516 1.44 -1.49 -17.19
N ASN A 517 2.42 -0.70 -16.75
CA ASN A 517 2.86 0.50 -17.45
C ASN A 517 3.99 0.24 -18.47
N LEU A 518 4.46 -1.01 -18.65
CA LEU A 518 5.52 -1.34 -19.61
C LEU A 518 5.06 -1.14 -21.06
N LYS A 519 5.90 -0.49 -21.88
CA LYS A 519 5.57 -0.04 -23.24
C LYS A 519 6.17 -0.95 -24.33
N ASN A 520 5.79 -2.22 -24.33
CA ASN A 520 6.30 -3.22 -25.29
C ASN A 520 7.84 -3.28 -25.31
N VAL A 521 8.43 -3.27 -24.13
CA VAL A 521 9.87 -3.18 -23.89
C VAL A 521 10.57 -4.49 -24.26
N THR A 522 11.78 -4.39 -24.83
CA THR A 522 12.66 -5.54 -25.01
C THR A 522 13.93 -5.37 -24.19
N ALA A 523 14.12 -6.17 -23.15
CA ALA A 523 15.26 -6.10 -22.22
C ALA A 523 16.23 -7.26 -22.46
N LYS A 524 17.54 -6.98 -22.49
CA LYS A 524 18.60 -7.99 -22.60
C LYS A 524 19.37 -8.09 -21.29
N ILE A 525 19.29 -9.25 -20.65
CA ILE A 525 19.95 -9.55 -19.38
C ILE A 525 21.19 -10.41 -19.66
N PRO A 526 22.40 -9.91 -19.40
CA PRO A 526 23.62 -10.70 -19.62
C PRO A 526 23.76 -11.82 -18.59
N LEU A 527 24.00 -13.04 -19.08
CA LEU A 527 24.19 -14.22 -18.24
C LEU A 527 25.62 -14.33 -17.72
N GLY A 528 25.76 -14.78 -16.47
CA GLY A 528 27.03 -14.94 -15.77
C GLY A 528 27.61 -13.63 -15.22
N LEU A 529 26.80 -12.57 -15.16
CA LEU A 529 27.17 -11.24 -14.67
C LEU A 529 26.33 -10.83 -13.45
N PHE A 530 26.81 -9.80 -12.74
CA PHE A 530 26.01 -9.03 -11.79
C PHE A 530 25.29 -7.89 -12.52
N THR A 531 23.98 -8.00 -12.70
CA THR A 531 23.15 -7.00 -13.37
C THR A 531 22.27 -6.26 -12.37
N CYS A 532 22.25 -4.93 -12.42
CA CYS A 532 21.31 -4.10 -11.67
C CYS A 532 20.19 -3.58 -12.58
N VAL A 533 18.95 -3.58 -12.08
CA VAL A 533 17.79 -2.95 -12.71
C VAL A 533 17.45 -1.71 -11.90
N THR A 534 17.63 -0.55 -12.52
CA THR A 534 17.53 0.76 -11.86
C THR A 534 16.38 1.58 -12.46
N GLY A 535 16.16 2.77 -11.89
CA GLY A 535 15.15 3.71 -12.37
C GLY A 535 14.24 4.22 -11.25
N VAL A 536 13.49 5.28 -11.51
CA VAL A 536 12.64 5.94 -10.50
C VAL A 536 11.52 5.04 -9.96
N SER A 537 10.94 5.38 -8.80
CA SER A 537 9.81 4.63 -8.25
C SER A 537 8.61 4.67 -9.22
N GLY A 538 7.96 3.52 -9.44
CA GLY A 538 6.89 3.38 -10.42
C GLY A 538 7.33 3.28 -11.89
N SER A 539 8.63 3.20 -12.21
CA SER A 539 9.10 3.09 -13.60
C SER A 539 8.82 1.73 -14.27
N GLY A 540 8.45 0.71 -13.49
CA GLY A 540 8.16 -0.65 -13.97
C GLY A 540 9.22 -1.71 -13.63
N LYS A 541 10.17 -1.42 -12.71
CA LYS A 541 11.24 -2.35 -12.29
C LYS A 541 10.72 -3.71 -11.82
N SER A 542 9.90 -3.70 -10.78
CA SER A 542 9.32 -4.92 -10.19
C SER A 542 8.40 -5.62 -11.20
N THR A 543 7.65 -4.89 -12.00
CA THR A 543 6.82 -5.49 -13.06
C THR A 543 7.67 -6.22 -14.11
N LEU A 544 8.78 -5.63 -14.58
CA LEU A 544 9.65 -6.28 -15.55
C LEU A 544 10.33 -7.52 -14.97
N VAL A 545 10.89 -7.41 -13.77
CA VAL A 545 11.77 -8.43 -13.17
C VAL A 545 10.99 -9.53 -12.45
N LEU A 546 10.04 -9.17 -11.59
CA LEU A 546 9.30 -10.13 -10.78
C LEU A 546 8.05 -10.62 -11.54
N GLU A 547 7.23 -9.69 -12.02
CA GLU A 547 5.92 -10.09 -12.56
C GLU A 547 5.97 -10.69 -13.96
N VAL A 548 6.92 -10.26 -14.80
CA VAL A 548 7.09 -10.74 -16.17
C VAL A 548 8.19 -11.79 -16.22
N LEU A 549 9.43 -11.42 -15.89
CA LEU A 549 10.59 -12.29 -16.04
C LEU A 549 10.55 -13.50 -15.07
N PHE A 550 10.51 -13.27 -13.76
CA PHE A 550 10.54 -14.35 -12.78
C PHE A 550 9.35 -15.30 -12.93
N HIS A 551 8.13 -14.77 -13.01
CA HIS A 551 6.92 -15.60 -13.20
C HIS A 551 7.00 -16.44 -14.48
N SER A 552 7.35 -15.84 -15.61
CA SER A 552 7.44 -16.59 -16.88
C SER A 552 8.56 -17.64 -16.86
N LEU A 553 9.73 -17.33 -16.28
CA LEU A 553 10.81 -18.30 -16.12
C LEU A 553 10.43 -19.45 -15.18
N SER A 554 9.76 -19.15 -14.07
CA SER A 554 9.27 -20.14 -13.12
C SER A 554 8.31 -21.12 -13.80
N GLN A 555 7.37 -20.60 -14.60
CA GLN A 555 6.48 -21.42 -15.44
C GLN A 555 7.25 -22.29 -16.44
N MET A 556 8.27 -21.75 -17.10
CA MET A 556 9.06 -22.47 -18.10
C MET A 556 9.99 -23.54 -17.52
N LEU A 557 10.59 -23.31 -16.36
CA LEU A 557 11.57 -24.21 -15.75
C LEU A 557 10.94 -25.29 -14.87
N TYR A 558 9.80 -25.00 -14.22
CA TYR A 558 9.23 -25.90 -13.20
C TYR A 558 7.89 -26.54 -13.58
N HIS A 559 7.18 -26.03 -14.60
CA HIS A 559 5.86 -26.53 -14.98
C HIS A 559 5.84 -27.23 -16.34
N LYS A 560 5.04 -28.31 -16.44
CA LYS A 560 4.92 -29.12 -17.67
C LYS A 560 4.20 -28.41 -18.82
N LYS A 561 3.36 -27.41 -18.52
CA LYS A 561 2.61 -26.61 -19.48
C LYS A 561 2.93 -25.13 -19.25
N PRO A 562 4.04 -24.62 -19.78
CA PRO A 562 4.50 -23.28 -19.48
C PRO A 562 3.58 -22.24 -20.12
N LYS A 563 3.23 -21.20 -19.36
CA LYS A 563 2.55 -20.01 -19.86
C LYS A 563 3.48 -18.81 -19.64
N ILE A 564 3.77 -18.10 -20.72
CA ILE A 564 4.44 -16.80 -20.64
C ILE A 564 3.37 -15.77 -20.26
N ASP A 565 3.69 -14.91 -19.30
CA ASP A 565 2.81 -13.83 -18.85
C ASP A 565 3.49 -12.47 -19.03
N GLY A 566 2.73 -11.49 -19.51
CA GLY A 566 3.16 -10.10 -19.61
C GLY A 566 4.25 -9.77 -20.65
N CYS A 567 4.71 -10.72 -21.47
CA CYS A 567 5.60 -10.48 -22.61
C CYS A 567 5.27 -11.39 -23.80
N LYS A 568 5.84 -11.08 -24.98
CA LYS A 568 5.60 -11.84 -26.22
C LYS A 568 6.42 -13.13 -26.27
N GLU A 569 7.67 -13.07 -25.82
CA GLU A 569 8.61 -14.18 -25.93
C GLU A 569 9.76 -14.02 -24.92
N LEU A 570 10.26 -15.14 -24.38
CA LEU A 570 11.52 -15.21 -23.65
C LEU A 570 12.55 -16.03 -24.44
N LYS A 571 13.74 -15.46 -24.67
CA LYS A 571 14.84 -16.12 -25.42
C LYS A 571 16.05 -16.36 -24.51
N GLY A 572 16.76 -17.48 -24.69
CA GLY A 572 17.95 -17.82 -23.91
C GLY A 572 17.65 -18.53 -22.59
N VAL A 573 16.43 -19.06 -22.43
CA VAL A 573 15.98 -19.76 -21.21
C VAL A 573 16.74 -21.09 -21.05
N GLU A 574 17.11 -21.72 -22.16
CA GLU A 574 17.87 -22.96 -22.21
C GLU A 574 19.26 -22.86 -21.55
N ALA A 575 19.78 -21.65 -21.33
CA ALA A 575 21.04 -21.45 -20.61
C ALA A 575 20.89 -21.62 -19.09
N LEU A 576 19.66 -21.58 -18.57
CA LEU A 576 19.35 -21.65 -17.14
C LEU A 576 18.78 -23.01 -16.73
N ASP A 577 19.10 -23.45 -15.52
CA ASP A 577 18.49 -24.64 -14.91
C ASP A 577 17.49 -24.30 -13.79
N LYS A 578 17.67 -23.15 -13.15
CA LYS A 578 16.87 -22.67 -12.02
C LYS A 578 16.76 -21.16 -12.04
N VAL A 579 15.63 -20.67 -11.59
CA VAL A 579 15.41 -19.28 -11.20
C VAL A 579 15.02 -19.24 -9.72
N ILE A 580 15.64 -18.34 -8.97
CA ILE A 580 15.42 -18.20 -7.53
C ILE A 580 15.18 -16.73 -7.23
N ASP A 581 13.98 -16.43 -6.71
CA ASP A 581 13.63 -15.13 -6.16
C ASP A 581 13.97 -15.10 -4.66
N ILE A 582 14.67 -14.06 -4.25
CA ILE A 582 15.08 -13.79 -2.87
C ILE A 582 14.48 -12.43 -2.50
N ASP A 583 13.21 -12.46 -2.13
CA ASP A 583 12.42 -11.30 -1.75
C ASP A 583 12.50 -11.02 -0.24
N GLN A 584 11.99 -9.84 0.15
CA GLN A 584 11.95 -9.39 1.56
C GLN A 584 10.76 -9.93 2.36
N SER A 585 9.91 -10.78 1.76
CA SER A 585 8.78 -11.34 2.49
C SER A 585 9.25 -12.12 3.74
N PRO A 586 8.47 -12.10 4.83
CA PRO A 586 8.83 -12.83 6.04
C PRO A 586 9.11 -14.31 5.73
N ILE A 587 10.19 -14.87 6.28
CA ILE A 587 10.50 -16.31 6.13
C ILE A 587 9.42 -17.23 6.72
N GLY A 588 8.55 -16.68 7.57
CA GLY A 588 7.31 -17.28 8.02
C GLY A 588 6.48 -16.29 8.83
N ARG A 589 5.17 -16.52 8.89
CA ARG A 589 4.20 -15.66 9.60
C ARG A 589 3.90 -16.11 11.03
N THR A 590 4.56 -17.16 11.50
CA THR A 590 4.35 -17.73 12.83
C THR A 590 5.66 -17.78 13.62
N PRO A 591 5.61 -17.75 14.97
CA PRO A 591 6.79 -17.90 15.82
C PRO A 591 7.57 -19.20 15.66
N ARG A 592 7.01 -20.19 14.95
CA ARG A 592 7.63 -21.48 14.64
C ARG A 592 8.70 -21.41 13.56
N SER A 593 8.60 -20.41 12.70
CA SER A 593 9.61 -20.16 11.67
C SER A 593 10.74 -19.35 12.29
N ASN A 594 11.98 -19.77 12.06
CA ASN A 594 13.18 -19.10 12.57
C ASN A 594 14.38 -19.42 11.68
N PRO A 595 15.52 -18.73 11.82
CA PRO A 595 16.71 -18.98 11.00
C PRO A 595 17.16 -20.44 11.00
N ALA A 596 17.12 -21.12 12.16
CA ALA A 596 17.54 -22.52 12.26
C ALA A 596 16.62 -23.48 11.50
N THR A 597 15.30 -23.30 11.56
CA THR A 597 14.34 -24.13 10.82
C THR A 597 14.40 -23.85 9.32
N TYR A 598 14.48 -22.57 8.92
CA TYR A 598 14.43 -22.17 7.51
C TYR A 598 15.66 -22.63 6.71
N THR A 599 16.85 -22.53 7.29
CA THR A 599 18.12 -22.97 6.66
C THR A 599 18.31 -24.49 6.66
N GLY A 600 17.43 -25.23 7.35
CA GLY A 600 17.54 -26.67 7.60
C GLY A 600 18.60 -27.04 8.64
N LEU A 601 19.27 -26.05 9.26
CA LEU A 601 20.27 -26.25 10.32
C LEU A 601 19.70 -27.05 11.50
N PHE A 602 18.45 -26.78 11.87
CA PHE A 602 17.84 -27.39 13.04
C PHE A 602 17.63 -28.91 12.92
N GLY A 603 17.60 -29.46 11.70
CA GLY A 603 17.60 -30.92 11.50
C GLY A 603 18.85 -31.56 12.11
N TYR A 604 20.02 -31.06 11.72
CA TYR A 604 21.32 -31.55 12.19
C TYR A 604 21.50 -31.39 13.70
N ILE A 605 21.04 -30.26 14.27
CA ILE A 605 21.09 -30.05 15.73
C ILE A 605 20.20 -31.08 16.45
N ARG A 606 18.98 -31.32 15.98
CA ARG A 606 18.08 -32.32 16.61
C ARG A 606 18.63 -33.73 16.52
N ASP A 607 19.26 -34.08 15.40
CA ASP A 607 19.90 -35.39 15.23
C ASP A 607 21.09 -35.55 16.17
N LEU A 608 21.86 -34.48 16.39
CA LEU A 608 22.93 -34.46 17.40
C LEU A 608 22.37 -34.72 18.81
N TYR A 609 21.35 -33.97 19.22
CA TYR A 609 20.76 -34.13 20.56
C TYR A 609 20.15 -35.52 20.75
N ALA A 610 19.49 -36.08 19.75
CA ALA A 610 18.95 -37.45 19.81
C ALA A 610 20.03 -38.53 19.93
N ASN A 611 21.26 -38.25 19.48
CA ASN A 611 22.38 -39.18 19.57
C ASN A 611 23.19 -39.08 20.86
N LEU A 612 22.90 -38.13 21.75
CA LEU A 612 23.54 -38.02 23.06
C LEU A 612 23.26 -39.27 23.92
N PRO A 613 24.19 -39.67 24.81
CA PRO A 613 24.01 -40.84 25.68
C PRO A 613 22.71 -40.79 26.50
N GLU A 614 22.39 -39.66 27.16
CA GLU A 614 21.17 -39.56 27.96
C GLU A 614 19.90 -39.68 27.11
N SER A 615 19.90 -39.09 25.91
CA SER A 615 18.80 -39.19 24.95
C SER A 615 18.55 -40.63 24.52
N ARG A 616 19.61 -41.38 24.23
CA ARG A 616 19.50 -42.78 23.78
C ARG A 616 18.92 -43.66 24.88
N VAL A 617 19.34 -43.47 26.14
CA VAL A 617 18.80 -44.19 27.31
C VAL A 617 17.32 -43.89 27.51
N ARG A 618 16.90 -42.63 27.34
CA ARG A 618 15.48 -42.21 27.44
C ARG A 618 14.64 -42.52 26.20
N GLY A 619 15.23 -43.12 25.16
CA GLY A 619 14.54 -43.43 23.90
C GLY A 619 14.15 -42.19 23.09
N TYR A 620 14.74 -41.03 23.36
CA TYR A 620 14.41 -39.78 22.69
C TYR A 620 14.91 -39.78 21.24
N LYS A 621 13.99 -39.50 20.32
CA LYS A 621 14.25 -39.38 18.88
C LYS A 621 14.34 -37.91 18.48
N PRO A 622 14.82 -37.56 17.27
CA PRO A 622 14.88 -36.18 16.79
C PRO A 622 13.53 -35.42 16.84
N GLY A 623 12.41 -36.14 16.83
CA GLY A 623 11.07 -35.57 17.03
C GLY A 623 10.84 -34.95 18.40
N ARG A 624 11.42 -35.51 19.48
CA ARG A 624 11.34 -34.95 20.86
C ARG A 624 11.90 -33.53 20.91
N TYR A 625 12.98 -33.30 20.16
CA TYR A 625 13.70 -32.04 20.06
C TYR A 625 13.09 -31.06 19.06
N SER A 626 11.94 -31.37 18.48
CA SER A 626 11.21 -30.45 17.61
C SER A 626 10.11 -29.75 18.38
N PHE A 627 10.17 -28.41 18.50
CA PHE A 627 9.08 -27.63 19.10
C PHE A 627 7.77 -27.69 18.28
N ASN A 628 7.82 -28.15 17.02
CA ASN A 628 6.65 -28.32 16.16
C ASN A 628 5.88 -29.63 16.40
N VAL A 629 6.44 -30.58 17.17
CA VAL A 629 5.89 -31.93 17.33
C VAL A 629 5.53 -32.19 18.79
N LYS A 630 4.39 -32.85 19.02
CA LYS A 630 3.97 -33.28 20.37
C LYS A 630 5.00 -34.23 20.97
N GLY A 631 5.25 -34.11 22.27
CA GLY A 631 6.12 -35.00 23.04
C GLY A 631 7.15 -34.24 23.87
N GLY A 632 7.99 -33.40 23.26
CA GLY A 632 9.02 -32.63 23.98
C GLY A 632 8.76 -31.13 24.09
N ARG A 633 7.86 -30.59 23.28
CA ARG A 633 7.47 -29.17 23.33
C ARG A 633 6.68 -28.83 24.60
N CYS A 634 6.62 -27.55 24.93
CA CYS A 634 5.69 -27.02 25.92
C CYS A 634 4.26 -27.05 25.37
N GLU A 635 3.32 -27.70 26.06
CA GLU A 635 1.94 -27.82 25.59
C GLU A 635 1.10 -26.54 25.81
N ALA A 636 1.45 -25.68 26.77
CA ALA A 636 0.73 -24.41 27.01
C ALA A 636 0.80 -23.47 25.80
N CYS A 637 1.99 -23.23 25.26
CA CYS A 637 2.21 -22.43 24.04
C CYS A 637 2.32 -23.30 22.77
N GLN A 638 2.08 -24.60 22.88
CA GLN A 638 2.25 -25.58 21.79
C GLN A 638 3.60 -25.48 21.03
N GLY A 639 4.67 -25.12 21.74
CA GLY A 639 6.02 -24.95 21.19
C GLY A 639 6.36 -23.57 20.62
N ASP A 640 5.44 -22.60 20.60
CA ASP A 640 5.72 -21.27 20.05
C ASP A 640 6.64 -20.45 20.97
N GLY A 641 6.55 -20.67 22.28
CA GLY A 641 7.24 -19.91 23.33
C GLY A 641 6.56 -18.59 23.67
N LEU A 642 5.61 -18.17 22.83
CA LEU A 642 4.81 -16.96 22.96
C LEU A 642 3.32 -17.33 22.96
N ILE A 643 2.49 -16.48 23.52
CA ILE A 643 1.02 -16.55 23.48
C ILE A 643 0.53 -15.28 22.79
N LYS A 644 -0.33 -15.44 21.77
CA LYS A 644 -0.94 -14.32 21.06
C LYS A 644 -2.12 -13.78 21.88
N ILE A 645 -2.12 -12.48 22.15
CA ILE A 645 -3.24 -11.75 22.76
C ILE A 645 -3.89 -10.91 21.66
N GLU A 646 -5.19 -11.15 21.46
CA GLU A 646 -5.98 -10.37 20.49
C GLU A 646 -6.39 -9.03 21.08
N MET A 647 -6.16 -7.96 20.32
CA MET A 647 -6.40 -6.58 20.75
C MET A 647 -7.48 -5.94 19.87
N HIS A 648 -8.44 -5.22 20.48
CA HIS A 648 -9.56 -4.64 19.73
C HIS A 648 -9.20 -3.39 18.91
N PHE A 649 -8.29 -2.55 19.41
CA PHE A 649 -7.94 -1.25 18.81
C PHE A 649 -6.45 -1.08 18.51
N LEU A 650 -5.63 -2.02 18.96
CA LEU A 650 -4.20 -2.07 18.73
C LEU A 650 -3.89 -3.35 17.94
N PRO A 651 -2.74 -3.43 17.25
CA PRO A 651 -2.28 -4.68 16.69
C PRO A 651 -2.17 -5.77 17.76
N ASP A 652 -2.47 -7.01 17.40
CA ASP A 652 -2.28 -8.16 18.28
C ASP A 652 -0.84 -8.24 18.77
N VAL A 653 -0.67 -8.61 20.04
CA VAL A 653 0.64 -8.67 20.69
C VAL A 653 0.98 -10.08 21.13
N TYR A 654 2.26 -10.44 21.07
CA TYR A 654 2.76 -11.71 21.56
C TYR A 654 3.39 -11.51 22.94
N VAL A 655 2.91 -12.25 23.94
CA VAL A 655 3.49 -12.26 25.28
C VAL A 655 4.27 -13.54 25.51
N THR A 656 5.32 -13.48 26.33
CA THR A 656 6.12 -14.66 26.67
C THR A 656 5.26 -15.68 27.43
N CYS A 657 5.34 -16.96 27.03
CA CYS A 657 4.61 -18.02 27.72
C CYS A 657 5.09 -18.16 29.17
N GLU A 658 4.18 -18.04 30.13
CA GLU A 658 4.50 -18.10 31.57
C GLU A 658 5.02 -19.48 32.01
N VAL A 659 4.57 -20.55 31.34
CA VAL A 659 4.90 -21.94 31.70
C VAL A 659 6.33 -22.30 31.33
N CYS A 660 6.73 -22.07 30.08
CA CYS A 660 8.07 -22.40 29.60
C CYS A 660 9.02 -21.21 29.59
N LYS A 661 8.55 -20.00 29.96
CA LYS A 661 9.34 -18.76 29.94
C LYS A 661 10.03 -18.52 28.60
N GLY A 662 9.33 -18.81 27.50
CA GLY A 662 9.86 -18.68 26.14
C GLY A 662 10.77 -19.81 25.66
N GLN A 663 11.08 -20.82 26.49
CA GLN A 663 12.01 -21.89 26.13
C GLN A 663 11.44 -22.92 25.14
N ARG A 664 10.14 -22.89 24.84
CA ARG A 664 9.44 -23.77 23.87
C ARG A 664 9.35 -25.26 24.21
N TYR A 665 10.08 -25.76 25.19
CA TYR A 665 10.14 -27.17 25.57
C TYR A 665 9.64 -27.44 27.00
N ASN A 666 9.29 -28.69 27.27
CA ASN A 666 9.06 -29.17 28.63
C ASN A 666 10.37 -29.45 29.35
N ARG A 667 10.30 -29.54 30.69
CA ARG A 667 11.47 -29.67 31.55
C ARG A 667 12.30 -30.91 31.24
N GLU A 668 11.66 -32.05 30.99
CA GLU A 668 12.35 -33.33 30.75
C GLU A 668 13.18 -33.32 29.46
N THR A 669 12.79 -32.50 28.47
CA THR A 669 13.55 -32.31 27.23
C THR A 669 14.74 -31.36 27.45
N LEU A 670 14.60 -30.38 28.34
CA LEU A 670 15.64 -29.41 28.67
C LEU A 670 16.75 -29.99 29.57
N ASP A 671 16.46 -31.07 30.29
CA ASP A 671 17.46 -31.81 31.09
C ASP A 671 18.58 -32.43 30.23
N ILE A 672 18.39 -32.54 28.91
CA ILE A 672 19.38 -33.11 28.00
C ILE A 672 20.34 -32.00 27.54
N LEU A 673 21.62 -32.15 27.87
CA LEU A 673 22.64 -31.13 27.66
C LEU A 673 23.72 -31.61 26.69
N HIS A 674 24.10 -30.75 25.75
CA HIS A 674 25.33 -30.90 24.98
C HIS A 674 26.29 -29.80 25.42
N LYS A 675 27.52 -30.15 25.85
CA LYS A 675 28.50 -29.18 26.40
C LYS A 675 27.87 -28.22 27.45
N GLY A 676 27.01 -28.74 28.32
CA GLY A 676 26.32 -27.96 29.36
C GLY A 676 25.17 -27.07 28.88
N LYS A 677 24.71 -27.20 27.63
CA LYS A 677 23.64 -26.38 27.04
C LYS A 677 22.47 -27.26 26.58
N SER A 678 21.26 -26.89 26.97
CA SER A 678 20.02 -27.51 26.48
C SER A 678 19.75 -27.10 25.04
N ILE A 679 18.79 -27.77 24.39
CA ILE A 679 18.40 -27.38 23.03
C ILE A 679 17.79 -25.97 22.96
N ALA A 680 17.12 -25.52 24.03
CA ALA A 680 16.60 -24.16 24.10
C ALA A 680 17.73 -23.13 24.25
N ASP A 681 18.79 -23.48 25.00
CA ASP A 681 19.96 -22.62 25.12
C ASP A 681 20.66 -22.45 23.78
N VAL A 682 20.80 -23.54 23.01
CA VAL A 682 21.36 -23.50 21.64
C VAL A 682 20.50 -22.64 20.72
N LEU A 683 19.17 -22.74 20.79
CA LEU A 683 18.28 -21.87 20.01
C LEU A 683 18.38 -20.39 20.43
N ASN A 684 18.82 -20.10 21.66
CA ASN A 684 19.01 -18.74 22.15
C ASN A 684 20.41 -18.17 21.88
N MET A 685 21.35 -18.97 21.37
CA MET A 685 22.67 -18.51 20.92
C MET A 685 22.55 -17.63 19.68
N THR A 686 23.45 -16.64 19.58
CA THR A 686 23.68 -15.93 18.32
C THR A 686 24.33 -16.86 17.30
N VAL A 687 24.32 -16.48 16.02
CA VAL A 687 25.02 -17.25 14.97
C VAL A 687 26.51 -17.36 15.28
N ASP A 688 27.15 -16.30 15.79
CA ASP A 688 28.58 -16.34 16.18
C ASP A 688 28.84 -17.28 17.35
N ASP A 689 28.07 -17.17 18.42
CA ASP A 689 28.21 -18.07 19.59
C ASP A 689 28.03 -19.53 19.16
N ALA A 690 27.07 -19.79 18.26
CA ALA A 690 26.82 -21.12 17.72
C ALA A 690 27.95 -21.61 16.80
N LEU A 691 28.56 -20.71 16.01
CA LEU A 691 29.67 -21.04 15.11
C LEU A 691 30.88 -21.54 15.91
N GLU A 692 31.21 -20.85 17.01
CA GLU A 692 32.24 -21.28 17.96
C GLU A 692 31.83 -22.58 18.65
N PHE A 693 30.60 -22.66 19.16
CA PHE A 693 30.12 -23.83 19.89
C PHE A 693 30.14 -25.14 19.07
N PHE A 694 29.83 -25.05 17.78
CA PHE A 694 29.77 -26.17 16.83
C PHE A 694 30.98 -26.27 15.89
N GLU A 695 32.11 -25.65 16.23
CA GLU A 695 33.29 -25.57 15.33
C GLU A 695 33.81 -26.93 14.83
N HIS A 696 33.65 -27.99 15.62
CA HIS A 696 34.12 -29.35 15.31
C HIS A 696 33.08 -30.20 14.56
N ILE A 697 31.94 -29.62 14.16
CA ILE A 697 30.87 -30.33 13.45
C ILE A 697 30.70 -29.72 12.06
N PRO A 698 31.42 -30.22 11.03
CA PRO A 698 31.55 -29.54 9.74
C PRO A 698 30.21 -29.20 9.06
N LEU A 699 29.22 -30.10 9.13
CA LEU A 699 27.91 -29.89 8.50
C LEU A 699 27.12 -28.74 9.15
N ILE A 700 27.21 -28.60 10.47
CA ILE A 700 26.56 -27.52 11.22
C ILE A 700 27.33 -26.22 11.00
N LYS A 701 28.67 -26.26 11.13
CA LYS A 701 29.56 -25.12 10.91
C LYS A 701 29.39 -24.51 9.53
N ALA A 702 29.35 -25.31 8.46
CA ALA A 702 29.21 -24.80 7.10
C ALA A 702 27.93 -23.97 6.92
N LYS A 703 26.81 -24.42 7.51
CA LYS A 703 25.54 -23.67 7.47
C LYS A 703 25.57 -22.40 8.31
N LEU A 704 26.14 -22.47 9.51
CA LEU A 704 26.34 -21.28 10.37
C LEU A 704 27.24 -20.24 9.70
N GLN A 705 28.30 -20.68 9.03
CA GLN A 705 29.20 -19.79 8.29
C GLN A 705 28.45 -19.02 7.20
N THR A 706 27.52 -19.65 6.47
CA THR A 706 26.73 -18.91 5.48
C THR A 706 25.82 -17.85 6.10
N LEU A 707 25.31 -18.04 7.32
CA LEU A 707 24.54 -17.03 8.04
C LEU A 707 25.45 -15.87 8.52
N HIS A 708 26.65 -16.21 9.00
CA HIS A 708 27.65 -15.23 9.38
C HIS A 708 28.07 -14.36 8.18
N ASP A 709 28.40 -15.00 7.06
CA ASP A 709 28.89 -14.37 5.84
C ASP A 709 27.91 -13.37 5.22
N VAL A 710 26.59 -13.62 5.36
CA VAL A 710 25.54 -12.66 4.93
C VAL A 710 25.29 -11.56 5.96
N GLY A 711 26.10 -11.48 7.03
CA GLY A 711 26.03 -10.44 8.05
C GLY A 711 25.06 -10.72 9.19
N LEU A 712 24.47 -11.91 9.31
CA LEU A 712 23.49 -12.26 10.36
C LEU A 712 24.12 -12.86 11.62
N HIS A 713 25.41 -12.61 11.83
CA HIS A 713 26.20 -13.05 12.97
C HIS A 713 25.54 -12.79 14.35
N TYR A 714 24.80 -11.70 14.49
CA TYR A 714 24.12 -11.29 15.73
C TYR A 714 22.75 -11.92 15.97
N VAL A 715 22.13 -12.53 14.95
CA VAL A 715 20.76 -13.06 15.03
C VAL A 715 20.75 -14.35 15.85
N LYS A 716 19.73 -14.54 16.71
CA LYS A 716 19.59 -15.80 17.45
C LYS A 716 19.05 -16.91 16.57
N LEU A 717 19.56 -18.14 16.71
CA LEU A 717 19.15 -19.29 15.88
C LEU A 717 17.63 -19.56 15.91
N GLY A 718 17.02 -19.40 17.09
CA GLY A 718 15.60 -19.61 17.35
C GLY A 718 14.75 -18.33 17.30
N GLN A 719 15.31 -17.19 16.91
CA GLN A 719 14.59 -15.91 16.83
C GLN A 719 13.36 -16.04 15.94
N SER A 720 12.21 -15.55 16.42
CA SER A 720 10.96 -15.64 15.68
C SER A 720 11.08 -14.95 14.33
N ALA A 721 10.59 -15.58 13.27
CA ALA A 721 10.49 -14.98 11.94
C ALA A 721 9.65 -13.69 11.93
N THR A 722 8.67 -13.58 12.83
CA THR A 722 7.83 -12.38 12.98
C THR A 722 8.58 -11.18 13.57
N THR A 723 9.76 -11.40 14.13
CA THR A 723 10.63 -10.37 14.73
C THR A 723 11.86 -10.07 13.87
N LEU A 724 11.97 -10.70 12.70
CA LEU A 724 13.02 -10.37 11.73
C LEU A 724 12.53 -9.23 10.84
N SER A 725 13.43 -8.29 10.55
CA SER A 725 13.22 -7.29 9.49
C SER A 725 13.16 -7.97 8.11
N GLY A 726 12.58 -7.27 7.13
CA GLY A 726 12.51 -7.76 5.74
C GLY A 726 13.91 -8.08 5.17
N GLY A 727 14.88 -7.20 5.41
CA GLY A 727 16.28 -7.42 5.02
C GLY A 727 16.97 -8.58 5.75
N GLU A 728 16.66 -8.83 7.03
CA GLU A 728 17.15 -10.04 7.72
C GLU A 728 16.52 -11.31 7.15
N ALA A 729 15.21 -11.30 6.91
CA ALA A 729 14.50 -12.41 6.29
C ALA A 729 15.08 -12.76 4.91
N GLN A 730 15.33 -11.75 4.08
CA GLN A 730 15.97 -11.89 2.78
C GLN A 730 17.38 -12.48 2.89
N ARG A 731 18.20 -12.01 3.83
CA ARG A 731 19.56 -12.54 4.08
C ARG A 731 19.53 -13.99 4.57
N VAL A 732 18.54 -14.39 5.37
CA VAL A 732 18.34 -15.81 5.76
C VAL A 732 18.05 -16.67 4.53
N LYS A 733 17.24 -16.18 3.58
CA LYS A 733 16.98 -16.86 2.29
C LYS A 733 18.25 -16.96 1.45
N LEU A 734 19.04 -15.90 1.37
CA LEU A 734 20.33 -15.87 0.68
C LEU A 734 21.32 -16.89 1.26
N SER A 735 21.46 -16.95 2.58
CA SER A 735 22.30 -17.95 3.28
C SER A 735 21.89 -19.39 2.92
N ARG A 736 20.59 -19.67 2.84
CA ARG A 736 20.10 -21.00 2.45
C ARG A 736 20.58 -21.38 1.05
N GLU A 737 20.56 -20.45 0.11
CA GLU A 737 21.03 -20.70 -1.27
C GLU A 737 22.54 -20.86 -1.37
N LEU A 738 23.31 -20.05 -0.63
CA LEU A 738 24.77 -20.21 -0.53
C LEU A 738 25.17 -21.57 0.04
N SER A 739 24.34 -22.15 0.92
CA SER A 739 24.60 -23.47 1.49
C SER A 739 24.39 -24.64 0.51
N LYS A 740 23.83 -24.38 -0.68
CA LYS A 740 23.61 -25.39 -1.72
C LYS A 740 24.78 -25.43 -2.71
N ARG A 741 24.96 -26.58 -3.35
CA ARG A 741 25.96 -26.73 -4.42
C ARG A 741 25.50 -25.96 -5.66
N ALA A 742 26.30 -24.98 -6.08
CA ALA A 742 26.05 -24.21 -7.30
C ALA A 742 26.15 -25.09 -8.56
N THR A 743 25.24 -24.87 -9.50
CA THR A 743 25.26 -25.50 -10.83
C THR A 743 25.93 -24.62 -11.88
N GLY A 744 26.15 -23.33 -11.56
CA GLY A 744 26.72 -22.34 -12.47
C GLY A 744 25.74 -21.87 -13.56
N ARG A 745 24.46 -22.25 -13.47
CA ARG A 745 23.40 -21.96 -14.44
C ARG A 745 22.11 -21.46 -13.77
N THR A 746 22.21 -21.02 -12.52
CA THR A 746 21.08 -20.48 -11.77
C THR A 746 21.01 -18.96 -11.95
N LEU A 747 19.80 -18.42 -12.10
CA LEU A 747 19.51 -16.98 -12.03
C LEU A 747 18.96 -16.65 -10.65
N TYR A 748 19.69 -15.80 -9.91
CA TYR A 748 19.25 -15.23 -8.64
C TYR A 748 18.66 -13.85 -8.88
N ILE A 749 17.46 -13.62 -8.37
CA ILE A 749 16.77 -12.33 -8.40
C ILE A 749 16.69 -11.83 -6.96
N LEU A 750 17.11 -10.59 -6.72
CA LEU A 750 16.99 -9.95 -5.41
C LEU A 750 16.30 -8.58 -5.56
N ASP A 751 15.31 -8.33 -4.71
CA ASP A 751 14.61 -7.05 -4.65
C ASP A 751 15.14 -6.21 -3.49
N GLU A 752 15.77 -5.08 -3.82
CA GLU A 752 16.35 -4.10 -2.89
C GLU A 752 17.15 -4.71 -1.72
N PRO A 753 18.21 -5.50 -1.97
CA PRO A 753 18.88 -6.26 -0.92
C PRO A 753 19.67 -5.42 0.10
N THR A 754 19.78 -4.10 -0.12
CA THR A 754 20.44 -3.16 0.81
C THR A 754 19.49 -2.52 1.82
N THR A 755 18.18 -2.83 1.78
CA THR A 755 17.24 -2.40 2.80
C THR A 755 17.74 -2.80 4.20
N GLY A 756 17.78 -1.87 5.15
CA GLY A 756 18.26 -2.15 6.50
C GLY A 756 19.77 -2.22 6.69
N LEU A 757 20.58 -1.91 5.66
CA LEU A 757 22.03 -2.09 5.68
C LEU A 757 22.80 -0.79 5.82
N HIS A 758 23.73 -0.78 6.78
CA HIS A 758 24.77 0.23 6.88
C HIS A 758 25.82 0.02 5.77
N PHE A 759 26.59 1.06 5.42
CA PHE A 759 27.62 1.03 4.36
C PHE A 759 28.58 -0.19 4.46
N ALA A 760 29.02 -0.52 5.68
CA ALA A 760 29.89 -1.67 5.93
C ALA A 760 29.19 -3.03 5.67
N ASP A 761 27.88 -3.11 5.90
CA ASP A 761 27.10 -4.32 5.63
C ASP A 761 26.78 -4.45 4.12
N VAL A 762 26.66 -3.33 3.40
CA VAL A 762 26.56 -3.31 1.93
C VAL A 762 27.80 -3.95 1.29
N GLN A 763 29.00 -3.65 1.78
CA GLN A 763 30.23 -4.29 1.29
C GLN A 763 30.17 -5.82 1.46
N ARG A 764 29.78 -6.31 2.64
CA ARG A 764 29.67 -7.76 2.91
C ARG A 764 28.66 -8.43 1.98
N LEU A 765 27.53 -7.77 1.73
CA LEU A 765 26.53 -8.25 0.78
C LEU A 765 27.11 -8.34 -0.64
N LEU A 766 27.83 -7.31 -1.10
CA LEU A 766 28.46 -7.32 -2.42
C LEU A 766 29.46 -8.49 -2.56
N ASP A 767 30.28 -8.74 -1.53
CA ASP A 767 31.21 -9.87 -1.50
C ASP A 767 30.48 -11.23 -1.59
N VAL A 768 29.28 -11.34 -1.02
CA VAL A 768 28.41 -12.52 -1.15
C VAL A 768 27.87 -12.66 -2.58
N LEU A 769 27.32 -11.59 -3.15
CA LEU A 769 26.76 -11.61 -4.50
C LEU A 769 27.84 -11.95 -5.54
N ASP A 770 29.06 -11.45 -5.32
CA ASP A 770 30.19 -11.77 -6.17
C ASP A 770 30.59 -13.22 -6.15
N ARG A 771 30.58 -13.86 -4.97
CA ARG A 771 30.82 -15.31 -4.87
C ARG A 771 29.79 -16.12 -5.65
N LEU A 772 28.53 -15.68 -5.70
CA LEU A 772 27.51 -16.32 -6.53
C LEU A 772 27.81 -16.20 -8.02
N VAL A 773 28.25 -15.02 -8.48
CA VAL A 773 28.62 -14.77 -9.89
C VAL A 773 29.90 -15.52 -10.27
N GLU A 774 30.90 -15.57 -9.40
CA GLU A 774 32.15 -16.32 -9.59
C GLU A 774 31.93 -17.82 -9.67
N ALA A 775 30.95 -18.35 -8.94
CA ALA A 775 30.47 -19.73 -9.10
C ALA A 775 29.77 -19.99 -10.45
N GLY A 776 29.67 -18.97 -11.31
CA GLY A 776 29.19 -19.03 -12.69
C GLY A 776 27.74 -18.62 -12.87
N ASN A 777 27.01 -18.33 -11.79
CA ASN A 777 25.60 -17.97 -11.81
C ASN A 777 25.37 -16.54 -12.30
N THR A 778 24.10 -16.20 -12.55
CA THR A 778 23.68 -14.83 -12.89
C THR A 778 22.98 -14.22 -11.68
N VAL A 779 23.32 -12.98 -11.33
CA VAL A 779 22.68 -12.24 -10.24
C VAL A 779 22.02 -11.01 -10.83
N LEU A 780 20.71 -10.87 -10.63
CA LEU A 780 19.90 -9.75 -11.09
C LEU A 780 19.31 -9.06 -9.86
N VAL A 781 19.61 -7.77 -9.68
CA VAL A 781 19.19 -7.01 -8.49
C VAL A 781 18.37 -5.81 -8.89
N ILE A 782 17.24 -5.57 -8.24
CA ILE A 782 16.52 -4.29 -8.32
C ILE A 782 17.11 -3.38 -7.25
N GLU A 783 17.63 -2.21 -7.64
CA GLU A 783 18.30 -1.31 -6.70
C GLU A 783 18.25 0.18 -7.08
N HIS A 784 18.41 0.98 -6.04
CA HIS A 784 18.56 2.42 -5.94
C HIS A 784 19.86 2.86 -5.25
N ASN A 785 20.47 2.02 -4.40
CA ASN A 785 21.72 2.31 -3.70
C ASN A 785 22.89 2.44 -4.69
N LEU A 786 23.57 3.59 -4.63
CA LEU A 786 24.63 3.91 -5.56
C LEU A 786 25.84 2.99 -5.46
N ASP A 787 26.18 2.49 -4.27
CA ASP A 787 27.35 1.63 -4.10
C ASP A 787 27.14 0.25 -4.72
N VAL A 788 25.90 -0.26 -4.70
CA VAL A 788 25.54 -1.48 -5.41
C VAL A 788 25.52 -1.27 -6.92
N ILE A 789 24.92 -0.17 -7.39
CA ILE A 789 24.84 0.16 -8.81
C ILE A 789 26.23 0.35 -9.42
N LYS A 790 27.16 1.00 -8.70
CA LYS A 790 28.58 1.13 -9.10
C LYS A 790 29.30 -0.21 -9.21
N ASN A 791 28.91 -1.19 -8.40
CA ASN A 791 29.51 -2.53 -8.37
C ASN A 791 28.94 -3.48 -9.43
N ALA A 792 27.84 -3.11 -10.09
CA ALA A 792 27.22 -3.92 -11.13
C ALA A 792 28.10 -3.99 -12.39
N ASP A 793 28.14 -5.16 -13.03
CA ASP A 793 28.78 -5.35 -14.33
C ASP A 793 27.90 -4.79 -15.47
N TRP A 794 26.59 -4.74 -15.27
CA TRP A 794 25.61 -4.26 -16.23
C TRP A 794 24.42 -3.58 -15.53
N ILE A 795 23.84 -2.57 -16.16
CA ILE A 795 22.66 -1.86 -15.66
C ILE A 795 21.58 -1.85 -16.75
N ILE A 796 20.33 -2.03 -16.34
CA ILE A 796 19.13 -1.79 -17.15
C ILE A 796 18.33 -0.69 -16.45
N ASP A 797 18.30 0.50 -17.02
CA ASP A 797 17.65 1.67 -16.41
C ASP A 797 16.25 1.91 -17.00
N LEU A 798 15.22 1.86 -16.15
CA LEU A 798 13.81 2.04 -16.53
C LEU A 798 13.30 3.45 -16.20
N GLY A 799 12.45 4.00 -17.06
CA GLY A 799 11.87 5.33 -16.87
C GLY A 799 11.21 5.86 -18.14
N PRO A 800 11.33 7.17 -18.44
CA PRO A 800 12.08 8.19 -17.70
C PRO A 800 11.43 8.58 -16.36
N GLU A 801 10.10 8.47 -16.24
CA GLU A 801 9.37 8.78 -15.01
C GLU A 801 8.67 7.53 -14.45
N GLY A 802 7.85 7.68 -13.40
CA GLY A 802 6.95 6.64 -12.89
C GLY A 802 5.57 6.65 -13.55
N GLY A 803 4.82 5.56 -13.40
CA GLY A 803 3.44 5.41 -13.89
C GLY A 803 3.36 5.45 -15.42
N ASP A 804 2.33 6.11 -15.97
CA ASP A 804 2.08 6.17 -17.42
C ASP A 804 3.21 6.83 -18.23
N ARG A 805 4.03 7.65 -17.56
CA ARG A 805 5.21 8.30 -18.17
C ARG A 805 6.50 7.46 -18.05
N GLY A 806 6.42 6.32 -17.39
CA GLY A 806 7.48 5.33 -17.28
C GLY A 806 7.33 4.18 -18.27
N GLY A 807 7.91 3.03 -17.91
CA GLY A 807 7.73 1.77 -18.61
C GLY A 807 8.54 1.60 -19.88
N ASP A 808 9.56 2.44 -20.11
CA ASP A 808 10.54 2.30 -21.19
C ASP A 808 11.94 2.02 -20.62
N ILE A 809 12.80 1.35 -21.39
CA ILE A 809 14.25 1.32 -21.10
C ILE A 809 14.86 2.64 -21.56
N VAL A 810 15.44 3.36 -20.61
CA VAL A 810 16.07 4.66 -20.83
C VAL A 810 17.52 4.50 -21.28
N ALA A 811 18.23 3.56 -20.69
CA ALA A 811 19.60 3.18 -21.04
C ALA A 811 19.88 1.75 -20.56
N GLU A 812 20.76 1.04 -21.28
CA GLU A 812 21.28 -0.27 -20.88
C GLU A 812 22.79 -0.33 -21.18
N GLY A 813 23.58 -0.96 -20.31
CA GLY A 813 25.04 -1.01 -20.47
C GLY A 813 25.81 -1.06 -19.16
N PRO A 814 27.15 -1.10 -19.19
CA PRO A 814 27.99 -0.95 -18.02
C PRO A 814 27.78 0.41 -17.32
N PRO A 815 28.07 0.54 -16.01
CA PRO A 815 27.85 1.79 -15.26
C PRO A 815 28.44 3.05 -15.92
N GLN A 816 29.64 2.94 -16.51
CA GLN A 816 30.32 4.06 -17.18
C GLN A 816 29.61 4.50 -18.47
N GLU A 817 28.84 3.62 -19.12
CA GLU A 817 28.02 3.98 -20.28
C GLU A 817 26.71 4.63 -19.85
N ILE A 818 26.07 4.11 -18.79
CA ILE A 818 24.86 4.72 -18.22
C ILE A 818 25.13 6.15 -17.74
N ALA A 819 26.28 6.40 -17.10
CA ALA A 819 26.69 7.72 -16.62
C ALA A 819 26.78 8.79 -17.74
N LYS A 820 26.95 8.36 -19.00
CA LYS A 820 26.98 9.26 -20.18
C LYS A 820 25.58 9.59 -20.71
N SER A 821 24.55 8.82 -20.34
CA SER A 821 23.19 9.01 -20.82
C SER A 821 22.51 10.18 -20.12
N LYS A 822 22.23 11.26 -20.86
CA LYS A 822 21.51 12.44 -20.33
C LYS A 822 20.06 12.14 -19.96
N ARG A 823 19.45 11.13 -20.59
CA ARG A 823 18.05 10.75 -20.37
C ARG A 823 17.87 9.95 -19.07
N SER A 824 18.93 9.33 -18.58
CA SER A 824 18.92 8.49 -17.38
C SER A 824 19.14 9.34 -16.12
N TYR A 825 18.17 9.31 -15.21
CA TYR A 825 18.37 9.90 -13.88
C TYR A 825 19.44 9.14 -13.08
N THR A 826 19.49 7.81 -13.21
CA THR A 826 20.55 6.98 -12.63
C THR A 826 21.92 7.40 -13.16
N GLY A 827 22.04 7.64 -14.47
CA GLY A 827 23.26 8.12 -15.11
C GLY A 827 23.73 9.50 -14.59
N GLN A 828 22.79 10.42 -14.35
CA GLN A 828 23.11 11.72 -13.75
C GLN A 828 23.72 11.57 -12.36
N VAL A 829 23.13 10.73 -11.51
CA VAL A 829 23.61 10.50 -10.14
C VAL A 829 24.93 9.72 -10.12
N LEU A 830 25.10 8.74 -11.02
CA LEU A 830 26.38 8.04 -11.19
C LEU A 830 27.51 9.00 -11.58
N LYS A 831 27.22 9.96 -12.46
CA LYS A 831 28.18 10.99 -12.86
C LYS A 831 28.52 11.95 -11.72
N GLU A 832 27.53 12.35 -10.91
CA GLU A 832 27.77 13.14 -9.68
C GLU A 832 28.67 12.37 -8.70
N ALA A 833 28.53 11.06 -8.64
CA ALA A 833 29.33 10.17 -7.79
C ALA A 833 30.70 9.77 -8.38
N GLY A 834 31.10 10.35 -9.52
CA GLY A 834 32.45 10.19 -10.10
C GLY A 834 32.68 8.92 -10.95
N VAL A 835 31.63 8.32 -11.50
CA VAL A 835 31.68 7.11 -12.38
C VAL A 835 31.93 7.45 -13.84
#